data_AF-A0AAN9UMD3-F1
#
_entry.id   AF-A0AAN9UMD3-F1
#
_cell.length_a   1.000
_cell.length_b   1.000
_cell.length_c   1.000
_cell.angle_alpha   90.00
_cell.angle_beta   90.00
_cell.angle_gamma   90.00
#
_symmetry.space_group_name_H-M   'P 1'
#
loop_
_entity.id
_entity.type
_entity.pdbx_description
1 polymer ?
#
loop_
_entity_poly.entity_id
_entity_poly.type
_entity_poly.pdbx_seq_one_letter_code
_entity_poly.pdbx_strand_id
1 'polypeptide(L)'
;MAVEEKPLGIEPVAKPQYATHSHAEQGHHHSSAIKQTDLIANVEAKIKNPLAGIPRHELLAQVEEFAAEKGVTEYTDYLKKGALIAQDPDNYEDIHGEQKLTPEEITVLQREVSHKWKVPTTLYLTIVTCSIGAAVQGWDQEGSNGANLSFPEALGLDTSTTYGTYIQGLINAGPYIGSAFIGCWLSDPLNFYLGRRGAIFLAAHFCFWPVIGSACSQTWPQLLVCRLLLGIGMGAKASSVPVYAAENSPAAIRGALVMSWQMWTAFGICLGTCANLVVGKTGAISWRLQFGSAFIPAIPLMILIFFCPESPRWYMKKNRYPQAMKSLLRLRNHPVQAARDLYYIHAQLELEREIIHGSTYIQRFIELFTVPRLRRATLASFVVMIGQQMCGINIIAFYSSSIFEAAGTSAYEALLASFGFGLVNFIFAWPAIWTIDTFGRRSLLLFTFPNMAWSLLAAGLCNLIPGTGSVHLGLVALFVYIFAAFYSPGEGPVPFTYSAEVFPLSHREVGMAWAVATCLFWAAVLTVSFPAILKSLGIVGACGLYAGFNVVAFVMIFLWVPETKQRTLEELDYVFAVPTRTFMRYQIKTWLPWWFKRYILFNKKAKLEPLYHFDRVDRVASEDESDHVDNKVQTEFREDNKGVSAATQ
;
A
#
# COMPACT_ATOMS: atom_id res chain seq x y z
N MET A 1 -4.78 0.97 -75.87
CA MET A 1 -3.93 2.14 -76.15
C MET A 1 -4.01 3.02 -74.90
N ALA A 2 -3.16 2.81 -73.88
CA ALA A 2 -1.74 3.20 -73.80
C ALA A 2 -1.67 4.74 -73.60
N VAL A 3 -1.00 5.38 -72.64
CA VAL A 3 0.17 5.15 -71.75
C VAL A 3 0.04 6.25 -70.64
N GLU A 4 0.39 6.13 -69.35
CA GLU A 4 1.71 6.14 -68.66
C GLU A 4 1.37 6.11 -67.13
N GLU A 5 2.05 5.43 -66.21
CA GLU A 5 3.42 5.68 -65.73
C GLU A 5 4.13 4.41 -65.22
N LYS A 6 5.46 4.46 -65.28
CA LYS A 6 6.45 3.38 -65.09
C LYS A 6 6.74 3.02 -63.62
N PRO A 7 7.08 1.75 -63.33
CA PRO A 7 7.94 1.35 -62.22
C PRO A 7 9.39 1.10 -62.70
N LEU A 8 10.38 1.30 -61.83
CA LEU A 8 11.76 0.88 -62.06
C LEU A 8 12.20 -0.04 -60.92
N GLY A 9 12.33 -1.33 -61.25
CA GLY A 9 12.92 -2.35 -60.38
C GLY A 9 14.41 -2.52 -60.67
N ILE A 10 15.12 -3.15 -59.72
CA ILE A 10 16.42 -3.78 -59.92
C ILE A 10 16.52 -5.00 -59.00
N GLU A 11 16.70 -6.18 -59.59
CA GLU A 11 17.37 -7.39 -59.07
C GLU A 11 18.67 -7.59 -59.91
N PRO A 12 19.55 -8.59 -59.66
CA PRO A 12 20.26 -8.99 -58.44
C PRO A 12 21.79 -9.14 -58.70
N VAL A 13 22.66 -9.16 -57.68
CA VAL A 13 24.07 -9.62 -57.85
C VAL A 13 24.54 -10.49 -56.67
N ALA A 14 25.32 -11.50 -57.07
CA ALA A 14 25.81 -12.68 -56.36
C ALA A 14 26.65 -12.48 -55.09
N LYS A 15 26.66 -13.55 -54.29
CA LYS A 15 27.41 -13.79 -53.05
C LYS A 15 28.93 -13.60 -53.20
N PRO A 16 29.63 -13.07 -52.17
CA PRO A 16 31.01 -13.42 -51.90
C PRO A 16 31.10 -14.58 -50.89
N GLN A 17 32.11 -15.42 -51.11
CA GLN A 17 32.50 -16.57 -50.30
C GLN A 17 32.99 -16.13 -48.91
N TYR A 18 32.53 -16.81 -47.85
CA TYR A 18 33.15 -16.72 -46.52
C TYR A 18 34.39 -17.62 -46.50
N ALA A 19 35.58 -16.99 -46.44
CA ALA A 19 36.79 -17.63 -45.96
C ALA A 19 36.79 -17.60 -44.42
N THR A 20 36.98 -18.78 -43.85
CA THR A 20 37.17 -19.05 -42.42
C THR A 20 38.38 -18.30 -41.85
N HIS A 21 38.17 -17.45 -40.84
CA HIS A 21 39.17 -17.24 -39.80
C HIS A 21 38.48 -16.96 -38.46
N SER A 22 38.97 -17.70 -37.47
CA SER A 22 38.53 -17.82 -36.08
C SER A 22 38.82 -16.58 -35.24
N HIS A 23 37.93 -16.33 -34.27
CA HIS A 23 38.11 -15.69 -32.94
C HIS A 23 37.25 -14.44 -32.67
N ALA A 24 36.59 -14.51 -31.49
CA ALA A 24 36.02 -13.43 -30.68
C ALA A 24 34.58 -12.93 -30.96
N GLU A 25 33.59 -13.81 -30.91
CA GLU A 25 32.21 -13.45 -30.52
C GLU A 25 32.06 -13.59 -28.99
N GLN A 26 32.32 -12.52 -28.24
CA GLN A 26 31.88 -12.40 -26.83
C GLN A 26 31.63 -10.96 -26.36
N GLY A 27 31.74 -9.95 -27.22
CA GLY A 27 31.68 -8.52 -26.81
C GLY A 27 30.37 -7.75 -27.06
N HIS A 28 29.46 -8.24 -27.92
CA HIS A 28 28.39 -7.37 -28.44
C HIS A 28 27.07 -7.35 -27.65
N HIS A 29 26.75 -8.39 -26.87
CA HIS A 29 25.52 -8.38 -26.04
C HIS A 29 25.64 -7.56 -24.76
N HIS A 30 26.86 -7.33 -24.26
CA HIS A 30 27.07 -6.54 -23.04
C HIS A 30 27.01 -5.04 -23.34
N SER A 31 27.50 -4.60 -24.50
CA SER A 31 27.53 -3.17 -24.86
C SER A 31 26.15 -2.56 -25.15
N SER A 32 25.19 -3.33 -25.71
CA SER A 32 23.83 -2.83 -25.91
C SER A 32 23.03 -2.76 -24.61
N ALA A 33 23.24 -3.72 -23.70
CA ALA A 33 22.68 -3.68 -22.36
C ALA A 33 23.23 -2.47 -21.59
N ILE A 34 24.55 -2.25 -21.59
CA ILE A 34 25.20 -1.11 -20.91
C ILE A 34 24.69 0.24 -21.46
N LYS A 35 24.58 0.40 -22.79
CA LYS A 35 24.03 1.65 -23.37
C LYS A 35 22.56 1.90 -23.06
N GLN A 36 21.74 0.84 -23.03
CA GLN A 36 20.34 0.95 -22.62
C GLN A 36 20.23 1.24 -21.11
N THR A 37 21.18 0.73 -20.32
CA THR A 37 21.28 0.95 -18.87
C THR A 37 21.69 2.38 -18.54
N ASP A 38 22.64 2.96 -19.28
CA ASP A 38 23.06 4.37 -19.12
C ASP A 38 21.96 5.37 -19.53
N LEU A 39 21.12 5.00 -20.51
CA LEU A 39 19.94 5.78 -20.90
C LEU A 39 18.84 5.70 -19.84
N ILE A 40 18.56 4.51 -19.30
CA ILE A 40 17.57 4.32 -18.23
C ILE A 40 18.05 5.01 -16.94
N ALA A 41 19.33 4.88 -16.58
CA ALA A 41 19.93 5.55 -15.43
C ALA A 41 19.92 7.09 -15.55
N ASN A 42 20.09 7.65 -16.75
CA ASN A 42 19.96 9.10 -16.96
C ASN A 42 18.51 9.59 -16.92
N VAL A 43 17.57 8.80 -17.46
CA VAL A 43 16.13 9.09 -17.34
C VAL A 43 15.68 8.96 -15.88
N GLU A 44 16.27 8.04 -15.11
CA GLU A 44 15.92 7.80 -13.71
C GLU A 44 16.64 8.69 -12.69
N ALA A 45 17.86 9.15 -12.97
CA ALA A 45 18.49 10.23 -12.21
C ALA A 45 17.65 11.51 -12.31
N LYS A 46 17.10 11.80 -13.50
CA LYS A 46 16.05 12.81 -13.68
C LYS A 46 14.72 12.43 -13.00
N ILE A 47 14.41 11.15 -12.78
CA ILE A 47 13.22 10.75 -11.99
C ILE A 47 13.43 10.96 -10.48
N LYS A 48 14.64 10.74 -9.96
CA LYS A 48 14.97 10.88 -8.53
C LYS A 48 14.99 12.34 -8.11
N ASN A 49 15.54 13.20 -8.96
CA ASN A 49 15.37 14.63 -8.88
C ASN A 49 15.37 15.23 -10.30
N PRO A 50 14.22 15.70 -10.83
CA PRO A 50 14.14 16.24 -12.19
C PRO A 50 14.96 17.52 -12.39
N LEU A 51 15.40 18.15 -11.31
CA LEU A 51 16.19 19.36 -11.33
C LEU A 51 17.70 19.10 -11.20
N ALA A 52 18.11 17.85 -10.93
CA ALA A 52 19.52 17.50 -10.78
C ALA A 52 20.26 17.65 -12.13
N GLY A 53 21.43 18.30 -12.08
CA GLY A 53 22.28 18.49 -13.26
C GLY A 53 21.95 19.69 -14.15
N ILE A 54 20.87 20.44 -13.86
CA ILE A 54 20.54 21.68 -14.59
C ILE A 54 21.49 22.80 -14.12
N PRO A 55 22.21 23.50 -15.02
CA PRO A 55 23.05 24.63 -14.64
C PRO A 55 22.25 25.72 -13.90
N ARG A 56 22.83 26.30 -12.84
CA ARG A 56 22.13 27.28 -11.99
C ARG A 56 21.48 28.44 -12.75
N HIS A 57 22.16 28.99 -13.75
CA HIS A 57 21.64 30.10 -14.55
C HIS A 57 20.40 29.69 -15.37
N GLU A 58 20.43 28.47 -15.91
CA GLU A 58 19.34 27.90 -16.70
C GLU A 58 18.14 27.59 -15.81
N LEU A 59 18.37 27.00 -14.63
CA LEU A 59 17.31 26.73 -13.65
C LEU A 59 16.59 28.01 -13.21
N LEU A 60 17.34 29.09 -12.94
CA LEU A 60 16.75 30.37 -12.53
C LEU A 60 15.92 31.00 -13.66
N ALA A 61 16.40 30.93 -14.90
CA ALA A 61 15.66 31.42 -16.06
C ALA A 61 14.36 30.62 -16.29
N GLN A 62 14.43 29.29 -16.20
CA GLN A 62 13.26 28.40 -16.30
C GLN A 62 12.23 28.70 -15.20
N VAL A 63 12.67 29.01 -13.97
CA VAL A 63 11.79 29.37 -12.86
C VAL A 63 11.11 30.73 -13.09
N GLU A 64 11.82 31.72 -13.64
CA GLU A 64 11.23 33.01 -13.99
C GLU A 64 10.19 32.88 -15.10
N GLU A 65 10.51 32.12 -16.15
CA GLU A 65 9.58 31.83 -17.24
C GLU A 65 8.35 31.10 -16.70
N PHE A 66 8.54 30.06 -15.87
CA PHE A 66 7.47 29.35 -15.19
C PHE A 66 6.59 30.30 -14.36
N ALA A 67 7.19 31.19 -13.57
CA ALA A 67 6.45 32.11 -12.72
C ALA A 67 5.60 33.08 -13.53
N ALA A 68 6.12 33.56 -14.67
CA ALA A 68 5.42 34.41 -15.62
C ALA A 68 4.29 33.66 -16.34
N GLU A 69 4.58 32.48 -16.89
CA GLU A 69 3.63 31.68 -17.69
C GLU A 69 2.46 31.18 -16.84
N LYS A 70 2.73 30.77 -15.58
CA LYS A 70 1.73 30.19 -14.69
C LYS A 70 1.05 31.19 -13.75
N GLY A 71 1.41 32.48 -13.85
CA GLY A 71 0.77 33.57 -13.10
C GLY A 71 1.06 33.55 -11.60
N VAL A 72 2.26 33.14 -11.20
CA VAL A 72 2.74 33.11 -9.79
C VAL A 72 3.93 34.04 -9.56
N THR A 73 4.00 35.13 -10.34
CA THR A 73 5.08 36.12 -10.33
C THR A 73 5.33 36.77 -8.96
N GLU A 74 4.30 36.91 -8.13
CA GLU A 74 4.41 37.41 -6.75
C GLU A 74 5.36 36.56 -5.87
N TYR A 75 5.57 35.29 -6.22
CA TYR A 75 6.41 34.36 -5.46
C TYR A 75 7.73 34.04 -6.15
N THR A 76 8.12 34.77 -7.20
CA THR A 76 9.30 34.46 -8.03
C THR A 76 10.58 34.30 -7.20
N ASP A 77 10.82 35.19 -6.23
CA ASP A 77 12.01 35.11 -5.38
C ASP A 77 12.03 33.86 -4.49
N TYR A 78 10.86 33.50 -3.94
CA TYR A 78 10.69 32.26 -3.19
C TYR A 78 10.82 31.03 -4.08
N LEU A 79 10.35 31.09 -5.34
CA LEU A 79 10.47 30.00 -6.31
C LEU A 79 11.92 29.77 -6.73
N LYS A 80 12.70 30.84 -6.95
CA LYS A 80 14.14 30.74 -7.23
C LYS A 80 14.88 30.05 -6.09
N LYS A 81 14.65 30.49 -4.85
CA LYS A 81 15.21 29.83 -3.65
C LYS A 81 14.73 28.38 -3.54
N GLY A 82 13.44 28.15 -3.72
CA GLY A 82 12.81 26.84 -3.64
C GLY A 82 13.33 25.84 -4.68
N ALA A 83 13.57 26.28 -5.91
CA ALA A 83 14.12 25.45 -6.98
C ALA A 83 15.57 25.03 -6.68
N LEU A 84 16.39 25.92 -6.14
CA LEU A 84 17.76 25.60 -5.71
C LEU A 84 17.77 24.58 -4.56
N ILE A 85 16.87 24.75 -3.56
CA ILE A 85 16.70 23.77 -2.48
C ILE A 85 16.22 22.42 -3.02
N ALA A 86 15.31 22.43 -4.00
CA ALA A 86 14.81 21.21 -4.61
C ALA A 86 15.87 20.49 -5.45
N GLN A 87 16.78 21.25 -6.08
CA GLN A 87 17.90 20.73 -6.86
C GLN A 87 18.96 20.03 -5.98
N ASP A 88 19.32 20.64 -4.86
CA ASP A 88 20.24 20.04 -3.89
C ASP A 88 19.67 20.12 -2.45
N PRO A 89 18.90 19.10 -2.03
CA PRO A 89 18.27 19.06 -0.71
C PRO A 89 19.25 18.82 0.44
N ASP A 90 20.50 18.43 0.18
CA ASP A 90 21.48 18.11 1.21
C ASP A 90 22.46 19.28 1.41
N ASN A 91 22.74 20.08 0.38
CA ASN A 91 23.65 21.24 0.45
C ASN A 91 22.94 22.60 0.31
N TYR A 92 21.69 22.72 0.77
CA TYR A 92 20.93 23.99 0.68
C TYR A 92 21.58 25.15 1.47
N GLU A 93 22.47 24.87 2.42
CA GLU A 93 23.18 25.87 3.23
C GLU A 93 24.29 26.59 2.43
N ASP A 94 24.79 25.96 1.35
CA ASP A 94 25.86 26.48 0.49
C ASP A 94 25.35 27.37 -0.65
N ILE A 95 24.05 27.72 -0.65
CA ILE A 95 23.47 28.62 -1.66
C ILE A 95 24.04 30.05 -1.46
N HIS A 96 24.96 30.46 -2.34
CA HIS A 96 25.58 31.79 -2.34
C HIS A 96 24.90 32.77 -3.32
N GLY A 97 24.95 34.08 -3.06
CA GLY A 97 24.44 35.14 -3.96
C GLY A 97 23.13 35.80 -3.49
N GLU A 98 22.41 36.45 -4.41
CA GLU A 98 21.13 37.15 -4.12
C GLU A 98 20.02 36.21 -3.61
N GLN A 99 20.13 34.91 -3.89
CA GLN A 99 19.18 33.89 -3.46
C GLN A 99 19.62 33.17 -2.16
N LYS A 100 20.58 33.74 -1.40
CA LYS A 100 21.01 33.20 -0.12
C LYS A 100 19.82 33.05 0.84
N LEU A 101 19.74 31.90 1.50
CA LEU A 101 18.69 31.64 2.48
C LEU A 101 18.91 32.49 3.73
N THR A 102 17.82 33.02 4.29
CA THR A 102 17.88 33.71 5.58
C THR A 102 18.07 32.69 6.71
N PRO A 103 18.63 33.10 7.87
CA PRO A 103 18.77 32.19 9.01
C PRO A 103 17.45 31.55 9.46
N GLU A 104 16.33 32.25 9.29
CA GLU A 104 14.99 31.73 9.56
C GLU A 104 14.61 30.63 8.57
N GLU A 105 14.87 30.82 7.27
CA GLU A 105 14.60 29.83 6.22
C GLU A 105 15.41 28.55 6.43
N ILE A 106 16.70 28.67 6.79
CA ILE A 106 17.58 27.54 7.12
C ILE A 106 17.03 26.79 8.35
N THR A 107 16.68 27.52 9.41
CA THR A 107 16.12 26.91 10.62
C THR A 107 14.82 26.15 10.33
N VAL A 108 13.97 26.68 9.45
CA VAL A 108 12.73 26.01 9.04
C VAL A 108 13.01 24.71 8.28
N LEU A 109 13.99 24.70 7.37
CA LEU A 109 14.39 23.50 6.61
C LEU A 109 15.03 22.45 7.52
N GLN A 110 15.95 22.85 8.40
CA GLN A 110 16.54 21.96 9.41
C GLN A 110 15.47 21.38 10.34
N ARG A 111 14.43 22.16 10.67
CA ARG A 111 13.31 21.72 11.48
C ARG A 111 12.44 20.67 10.79
N GLU A 112 12.33 20.72 9.47
CA GLU A 112 11.61 19.72 8.67
C GLU A 112 12.27 18.33 8.80
N VAL A 113 13.60 18.29 8.85
CA VAL A 113 14.38 17.05 9.00
C VAL A 113 14.41 16.56 10.45
N SER A 114 14.71 17.47 11.39
CA SER A 114 14.85 17.14 12.83
C SER A 114 13.50 16.85 13.51
N HIS A 115 12.43 17.55 13.13
CA HIS A 115 11.09 17.42 13.68
C HIS A 115 10.04 17.13 12.60
N LYS A 116 10.16 15.95 11.97
CA LYS A 116 9.32 15.48 10.85
C LYS A 116 7.80 15.61 11.09
N TRP A 117 7.35 15.49 12.34
CA TRP A 117 5.92 15.57 12.70
C TRP A 117 5.44 16.99 13.00
N LYS A 118 6.31 18.00 13.06
CA LYS A 118 5.89 19.39 13.36
C LYS A 118 5.35 20.08 12.11
N VAL A 119 4.08 19.82 11.83
CA VAL A 119 3.36 20.32 10.66
C VAL A 119 2.28 21.35 11.02
N PRO A 120 1.77 22.14 10.05
CA PRO A 120 0.70 23.09 10.29
C PRO A 120 -0.59 22.43 10.81
N THR A 121 -1.39 23.17 11.56
CA THR A 121 -2.69 22.71 12.08
C THR A 121 -3.64 22.26 10.97
N THR A 122 -3.59 22.91 9.81
CA THR A 122 -4.38 22.52 8.63
C THR A 122 -3.97 21.15 8.08
N LEU A 123 -2.68 20.79 8.12
CA LEU A 123 -2.24 19.46 7.71
C LEU A 123 -2.66 18.40 8.74
N TYR A 124 -2.57 18.71 10.05
CA TYR A 124 -3.12 17.84 11.09
C TYR A 124 -4.61 17.57 10.90
N LEU A 125 -5.39 18.63 10.61
CA LEU A 125 -6.82 18.50 10.30
C LEU A 125 -7.06 17.59 9.08
N THR A 126 -6.24 17.72 8.04
CA THR A 126 -6.29 16.88 6.84
C THR A 126 -5.98 15.42 7.18
N ILE A 127 -4.96 15.17 7.99
CA ILE A 127 -4.58 13.83 8.46
C ILE A 127 -5.73 13.20 9.25
N VAL A 128 -6.27 13.91 10.25
CA VAL A 128 -7.40 13.44 11.07
C VAL A 128 -8.62 13.13 10.19
N THR A 129 -8.92 13.98 9.21
CA THR A 129 -10.04 13.76 8.28
C THR A 129 -9.82 12.50 7.44
N CYS A 130 -8.60 12.26 6.94
CA CYS A 130 -8.27 11.05 6.21
C CYS A 130 -8.36 9.79 7.10
N SER A 131 -7.92 9.90 8.36
CA SER A 131 -8.01 8.84 9.37
C SER A 131 -9.44 8.46 9.71
N ILE A 132 -10.34 9.43 9.89
CA ILE A 132 -11.78 9.17 10.06
C ILE A 132 -12.33 8.48 8.81
N GLY A 133 -11.87 8.90 7.63
CA GLY A 133 -12.11 8.23 6.36
C GLY A 133 -11.82 6.73 6.43
N ALA A 134 -10.68 6.30 6.95
CA ALA A 134 -10.39 4.87 7.14
C ALA A 134 -11.26 4.23 8.24
N ALA A 135 -11.45 4.90 9.37
CA ALA A 135 -12.21 4.38 10.51
C ALA A 135 -13.69 4.07 10.18
N VAL A 136 -14.34 4.88 9.33
CA VAL A 136 -15.70 4.60 8.84
C VAL A 136 -15.81 3.22 8.19
N GLN A 137 -14.75 2.75 7.50
CA GLN A 137 -14.76 1.44 6.85
C GLN A 137 -14.75 0.31 7.88
N GLY A 138 -13.86 0.39 8.87
CA GLY A 138 -13.78 -0.63 9.92
C GLY A 138 -15.05 -0.69 10.79
N TRP A 139 -15.67 0.48 11.05
CA TRP A 139 -16.91 0.53 11.84
C TRP A 139 -18.07 -0.16 11.12
N ASP A 140 -18.25 0.05 9.81
CA ASP A 140 -19.34 -0.60 9.06
C ASP A 140 -19.23 -2.13 9.02
N GLN A 141 -18.00 -2.66 8.92
CA GLN A 141 -17.74 -4.10 8.97
C GLN A 141 -18.27 -4.70 10.27
N GLU A 142 -17.92 -4.08 11.39
CA GLU A 142 -18.35 -4.56 12.71
C GLU A 142 -19.83 -4.27 12.98
N GLY A 143 -20.39 -3.15 12.51
CA GLY A 143 -21.83 -2.91 12.57
C GLY A 143 -22.63 -4.04 11.90
N SER A 144 -22.10 -4.60 10.81
CA SER A 144 -22.68 -5.77 10.15
C SER A 144 -22.49 -7.06 10.94
N ASN A 145 -21.33 -7.25 11.58
CA ASN A 145 -21.05 -8.38 12.46
C ASN A 145 -22.02 -8.49 13.64
N GLY A 146 -22.28 -7.38 14.33
CA GLY A 146 -23.26 -7.37 15.42
C GLY A 146 -24.67 -7.66 14.92
N ALA A 147 -25.05 -7.05 13.78
CA ALA A 147 -26.39 -7.20 13.20
C ALA A 147 -26.67 -8.63 12.74
N ASN A 148 -25.66 -9.39 12.31
CA ASN A 148 -25.80 -10.78 11.85
C ASN A 148 -26.51 -11.70 12.85
N LEU A 149 -26.44 -11.39 14.15
CA LEU A 149 -27.08 -12.17 15.22
C LEU A 149 -28.62 -12.09 15.20
N SER A 150 -29.20 -11.01 14.66
CA SER A 150 -30.66 -10.78 14.80
C SER A 150 -31.37 -10.24 13.54
N PHE A 151 -30.66 -9.66 12.57
CA PHE A 151 -31.31 -9.17 11.35
C PHE A 151 -31.95 -10.26 10.49
N PRO A 152 -31.36 -11.48 10.34
CA PRO A 152 -31.97 -12.49 9.47
C PRO A 152 -33.37 -12.89 9.97
N GLU A 153 -33.50 -13.14 11.28
CA GLU A 153 -34.78 -13.44 11.91
C GLU A 153 -35.77 -12.27 11.79
N ALA A 154 -35.30 -11.04 12.04
CA ALA A 154 -36.14 -9.84 11.96
C ALA A 154 -36.69 -9.55 10.55
N LEU A 155 -36.00 -10.00 9.51
CA LEU A 155 -36.42 -9.86 8.10
C LEU A 155 -37.13 -11.11 7.56
N GLY A 156 -37.41 -12.10 8.41
CA GLY A 156 -38.06 -13.36 8.01
C GLY A 156 -37.20 -14.23 7.09
N LEU A 157 -35.87 -14.09 7.16
CA LEU A 157 -34.94 -14.92 6.41
C LEU A 157 -34.68 -16.22 7.17
N ASP A 158 -35.16 -17.33 6.62
CA ASP A 158 -34.88 -18.66 7.15
C ASP A 158 -33.45 -19.10 6.78
N THR A 159 -32.50 -18.85 7.70
CA THR A 159 -31.09 -19.23 7.58
C THR A 159 -30.87 -20.74 7.61
N SER A 160 -31.88 -21.54 7.98
CA SER A 160 -31.84 -23.00 7.86
C SER A 160 -31.96 -23.48 6.40
N THR A 161 -32.44 -22.63 5.49
CA THR A 161 -32.48 -22.93 4.05
C THR A 161 -31.20 -22.48 3.36
N THR A 162 -30.80 -23.16 2.29
CA THR A 162 -29.66 -22.73 1.45
C THR A 162 -29.88 -21.33 0.90
N TYR A 163 -31.12 -21.01 0.53
CA TYR A 163 -31.51 -19.68 0.03
C TYR A 163 -31.24 -18.59 1.07
N GLY A 164 -31.74 -18.72 2.29
CA GLY A 164 -31.56 -17.72 3.35
C GLY A 164 -30.08 -17.50 3.71
N THR A 165 -29.29 -18.58 3.76
CA THR A 165 -27.84 -18.52 4.00
C THR A 165 -27.10 -17.70 2.93
N TYR A 166 -27.40 -17.90 1.64
CA TYR A 166 -26.79 -17.11 0.56
C TYR A 166 -27.25 -15.66 0.55
N ILE A 167 -28.50 -15.37 0.91
CA ILE A 167 -29.00 -13.99 0.99
C ILE A 167 -28.31 -13.22 2.13
N GLN A 168 -28.08 -13.86 3.29
CA GLN A 168 -27.29 -13.27 4.38
C GLN A 168 -25.86 -12.94 3.90
N GLY A 169 -25.19 -13.89 3.26
CA GLY A 169 -23.87 -13.68 2.67
C GLY A 169 -23.85 -12.55 1.64
N LEU A 170 -24.89 -12.47 0.79
CA LEU A 170 -25.05 -11.42 -0.22
C LEU A 170 -25.23 -10.03 0.39
N ILE A 171 -26.03 -9.91 1.46
CA ILE A 171 -26.21 -8.64 2.18
C ILE A 171 -24.89 -8.16 2.78
N ASN A 172 -24.15 -9.05 3.45
CA ASN A 172 -22.85 -8.73 4.04
C ASN A 172 -21.79 -8.41 2.97
N ALA A 173 -21.87 -9.06 1.81
CA ALA A 173 -20.98 -8.79 0.68
C ALA A 173 -21.37 -7.54 -0.12
N GLY A 174 -22.60 -7.03 0.03
CA GLY A 174 -23.12 -5.87 -0.68
C GLY A 174 -22.16 -4.68 -0.72
N PRO A 175 -21.55 -4.25 0.40
CA PRO A 175 -20.63 -3.14 0.39
C PRO A 175 -19.33 -3.44 -0.37
N TYR A 176 -18.86 -4.69 -0.39
CA TYR A 176 -17.71 -5.10 -1.20
C TYR A 176 -18.04 -5.15 -2.70
N ILE A 177 -19.21 -5.66 -3.06
CA ILE A 177 -19.70 -5.68 -4.44
C ILE A 177 -19.83 -4.25 -4.97
N GLY A 178 -20.49 -3.37 -4.22
CA GLY A 178 -20.61 -1.96 -4.56
C GLY A 178 -19.26 -1.27 -4.71
N SER A 179 -18.30 -1.56 -3.82
CA SER A 179 -16.95 -1.02 -3.89
C SER A 179 -16.18 -1.51 -5.12
N ALA A 180 -16.15 -2.83 -5.35
CA ALA A 180 -15.32 -3.47 -6.36
C ALA A 180 -15.77 -3.17 -7.79
N PHE A 181 -17.08 -3.14 -8.04
CA PHE A 181 -17.62 -2.98 -9.40
C PHE A 181 -17.91 -1.53 -9.77
N ILE A 182 -18.21 -0.66 -8.79
CA ILE A 182 -18.62 0.72 -9.06
C ILE A 182 -17.74 1.71 -8.31
N GLY A 183 -17.64 1.61 -6.98
CA GLY A 183 -17.01 2.60 -6.12
C GLY A 183 -15.57 2.94 -6.49
N CYS A 184 -14.71 1.93 -6.66
CA CYS A 184 -13.30 2.14 -7.00
C CYS A 184 -13.12 2.77 -8.39
N TRP A 185 -13.94 2.38 -9.37
CA TRP A 185 -13.86 2.89 -10.75
C TRP A 185 -14.42 4.30 -10.88
N LEU A 186 -15.44 4.64 -10.07
CA LEU A 186 -16.03 5.97 -10.04
C LEU A 186 -15.10 7.01 -9.39
N SER A 187 -14.10 6.58 -8.63
CA SER A 187 -13.14 7.49 -7.98
C SER A 187 -12.37 8.35 -8.98
N ASP A 188 -11.95 7.82 -10.12
CA ASP A 188 -11.19 8.58 -11.11
C ASP A 188 -11.99 9.75 -11.73
N PRO A 189 -13.19 9.54 -12.31
CA PRO A 189 -14.00 10.65 -12.82
C PRO A 189 -14.40 11.62 -11.71
N LEU A 190 -14.74 11.13 -10.50
CA LEU A 190 -15.07 12.01 -9.38
C LEU A 190 -13.90 12.91 -9.00
N ASN A 191 -12.70 12.35 -8.89
CA ASN A 191 -11.49 13.12 -8.60
C ASN A 191 -11.16 14.09 -9.74
N PHE A 192 -11.40 13.73 -11.00
CA PHE A 192 -11.15 14.61 -12.14
C PHE A 192 -12.09 15.82 -12.17
N TYR A 193 -13.39 15.64 -11.91
CA TYR A 193 -14.39 16.71 -12.01
C TYR A 193 -14.55 17.52 -10.71
N LEU A 194 -14.59 16.87 -9.56
CA LEU A 194 -14.92 17.49 -8.26
C LEU A 194 -13.68 17.81 -7.39
N GLY A 195 -12.49 17.37 -7.80
CA GLY A 195 -11.31 17.40 -6.94
C GLY A 195 -11.29 16.27 -5.92
N ARG A 196 -10.18 16.13 -5.18
CA ARG A 196 -10.04 15.06 -4.18
C ARG A 196 -10.99 15.31 -3.01
N ARG A 197 -11.09 16.56 -2.57
CA ARG A 197 -11.99 16.97 -1.49
C ARG A 197 -13.45 16.72 -1.85
N GLY A 198 -13.85 17.10 -3.06
CA GLY A 198 -15.21 16.89 -3.56
C GLY A 198 -15.58 15.41 -3.69
N ALA A 199 -14.65 14.58 -4.17
CA ALA A 199 -14.84 13.13 -4.25
C ALA A 199 -15.04 12.50 -2.86
N ILE A 200 -14.21 12.86 -1.87
CA ILE A 200 -14.34 12.38 -0.49
C ILE A 200 -15.68 12.83 0.12
N PHE A 201 -16.09 14.08 -0.13
CA PHE A 201 -17.36 14.61 0.35
C PHE A 201 -18.57 13.82 -0.22
N LEU A 202 -18.59 13.56 -1.53
CA LEU A 202 -19.63 12.75 -2.14
C LEU A 202 -19.61 11.32 -1.60
N ALA A 203 -18.42 10.70 -1.49
CA ALA A 203 -18.27 9.37 -0.93
C ALA A 203 -18.79 9.27 0.52
N ALA A 204 -18.61 10.33 1.32
CA ALA A 204 -19.13 10.41 2.68
C ALA A 204 -20.68 10.44 2.72
N HIS A 205 -21.36 11.01 1.71
CA HIS A 205 -22.83 10.94 1.60
C HIS A 205 -23.30 9.51 1.38
N PHE A 206 -22.61 8.76 0.52
CA PHE A 206 -22.84 7.34 0.33
C PHE A 206 -22.46 6.50 1.56
N CYS A 207 -21.66 7.03 2.48
CA CYS A 207 -21.42 6.39 3.79
C CYS A 207 -22.43 6.81 4.87
N PHE A 208 -23.22 7.86 4.65
CA PHE A 208 -24.16 8.41 5.63
C PHE A 208 -25.60 7.97 5.36
N TRP A 209 -26.14 8.30 4.18
CA TRP A 209 -27.55 8.04 3.85
C TRP A 209 -27.89 6.55 3.77
N PRO A 210 -27.09 5.70 3.11
CA PRO A 210 -27.39 4.27 3.03
C PRO A 210 -27.24 3.55 4.37
N VAL A 211 -26.43 4.07 5.30
CA VAL A 211 -26.34 3.53 6.66
C VAL A 211 -27.63 3.77 7.44
N ILE A 212 -28.17 5.00 7.36
CA ILE A 212 -29.49 5.33 7.93
C ILE A 212 -30.58 4.50 7.23
N GLY A 213 -30.53 4.39 5.90
CA GLY A 213 -31.43 3.55 5.12
C GLY A 213 -31.40 2.07 5.54
N SER A 214 -30.20 1.54 5.86
CA SER A 214 -30.03 0.18 6.36
C SER A 214 -30.73 -0.02 7.71
N ALA A 215 -30.61 0.96 8.62
CA ALA A 215 -31.30 0.95 9.91
C ALA A 215 -32.83 1.04 9.76
N CYS A 216 -33.34 1.73 8.73
CA CYS A 216 -34.77 1.90 8.47
C CYS A 216 -35.38 0.81 7.56
N SER A 217 -34.57 -0.10 7.03
CA SER A 217 -35.01 -1.14 6.08
C SER A 217 -36.08 -2.07 6.68
N GLN A 218 -37.06 -2.48 5.88
CA GLN A 218 -38.13 -3.40 6.30
C GLN A 218 -38.07 -4.74 5.58
N THR A 219 -37.36 -4.79 4.44
CA THR A 219 -37.20 -6.00 3.64
C THR A 219 -35.73 -6.21 3.29
N TRP A 220 -35.34 -7.47 3.11
CA TRP A 220 -33.97 -7.82 2.74
C TRP A 220 -33.48 -7.16 1.43
N PRO A 221 -34.30 -6.95 0.37
CA PRO A 221 -33.84 -6.25 -0.83
C PRO A 221 -33.54 -4.78 -0.58
N GLN A 222 -34.34 -4.11 0.27
CA GLN A 222 -34.07 -2.72 0.66
C GLN A 222 -32.72 -2.62 1.38
N LEU A 223 -32.47 -3.53 2.33
CA LEU A 223 -31.19 -3.60 3.03
C LEU A 223 -30.02 -3.84 2.07
N LEU A 224 -30.19 -4.75 1.11
CA LEU A 224 -29.17 -5.03 0.09
C LEU A 224 -28.87 -3.79 -0.78
N VAL A 225 -29.88 -3.07 -1.24
CA VAL A 225 -29.69 -1.83 -2.02
C VAL A 225 -28.93 -0.80 -1.20
N CYS A 226 -29.30 -0.60 0.07
CA CYS A 226 -28.56 0.31 0.96
C CYS A 226 -27.09 -0.12 1.13
N ARG A 227 -26.82 -1.42 1.31
CA ARG A 227 -25.47 -1.97 1.42
C ARG A 227 -24.65 -1.78 0.14
N LEU A 228 -25.26 -1.94 -1.04
CA LEU A 228 -24.60 -1.70 -2.33
C LEU A 228 -24.23 -0.23 -2.50
N LEU A 229 -25.15 0.69 -2.17
CA LEU A 229 -24.91 2.13 -2.22
C LEU A 229 -23.80 2.55 -1.24
N LEU A 230 -23.79 1.96 -0.03
CA LEU A 230 -22.70 2.14 0.92
C LEU A 230 -21.35 1.72 0.35
N GLY A 231 -21.32 0.59 -0.35
CA GLY A 231 -20.14 0.10 -1.06
C GLY A 231 -19.59 1.10 -2.08
N ILE A 232 -20.44 1.80 -2.83
CA ILE A 232 -19.99 2.83 -3.79
C ILE A 232 -19.19 3.92 -3.06
N GLY A 233 -19.70 4.40 -1.92
CA GLY A 233 -19.01 5.39 -1.08
C GLY A 233 -17.71 4.86 -0.49
N MET A 234 -17.72 3.64 0.04
CA MET A 234 -16.52 3.03 0.62
C MET A 234 -15.42 2.80 -0.42
N GLY A 235 -15.76 2.29 -1.60
CA GLY A 235 -14.81 2.12 -2.69
C GLY A 235 -14.22 3.44 -3.17
N ALA A 236 -15.07 4.46 -3.38
CA ALA A 236 -14.63 5.77 -3.84
C ALA A 236 -13.70 6.48 -2.84
N LYS A 237 -14.00 6.41 -1.53
CA LYS A 237 -13.10 6.98 -0.52
C LYS A 237 -11.82 6.16 -0.37
N ALA A 238 -11.89 4.82 -0.45
CA ALA A 238 -10.73 3.95 -0.24
C ALA A 238 -9.62 4.21 -1.27
N SER A 239 -9.98 4.63 -2.49
CA SER A 239 -9.02 5.07 -3.50
C SER A 239 -8.66 6.56 -3.40
N SER A 240 -9.60 7.44 -3.07
CA SER A 240 -9.34 8.90 -3.02
C SER A 240 -8.56 9.35 -1.79
N VAL A 241 -8.84 8.80 -0.61
CA VAL A 241 -8.29 9.29 0.67
C VAL A 241 -6.79 9.04 0.81
N PRO A 242 -6.23 7.84 0.52
CA PRO A 242 -4.79 7.61 0.60
C PRO A 242 -4.01 8.50 -0.38
N VAL A 243 -4.56 8.71 -1.59
CA VAL A 243 -3.97 9.60 -2.60
C VAL A 243 -4.01 11.04 -2.14
N TYR A 244 -5.14 11.49 -1.58
CA TYR A 244 -5.27 12.83 -1.02
C TYR A 244 -4.31 13.05 0.15
N ALA A 245 -4.18 12.09 1.07
CA ALA A 245 -3.18 12.15 2.13
C ALA A 245 -1.76 12.25 1.55
N ALA A 246 -1.43 11.44 0.54
CA ALA A 246 -0.11 11.45 -0.08
C ALA A 246 0.23 12.75 -0.80
N GLU A 247 -0.73 13.35 -1.52
CA GLU A 247 -0.57 14.58 -2.29
C GLU A 247 -0.41 15.82 -1.40
N ASN A 248 -1.02 15.85 -0.22
CA ASN A 248 -0.90 16.98 0.72
C ASN A 248 0.31 16.87 1.66
N SER A 249 0.83 15.66 1.86
CA SER A 249 1.88 15.39 2.84
C SER A 249 3.30 15.69 2.32
N PRO A 250 4.17 16.25 3.17
CA PRO A 250 5.60 16.34 2.91
C PRO A 250 6.21 14.95 2.65
N ALA A 251 7.26 14.89 1.82
CA ALA A 251 7.90 13.63 1.45
C ALA A 251 8.36 12.80 2.66
N ALA A 252 8.86 13.45 3.71
CA ALA A 252 9.40 12.79 4.90
C ALA A 252 8.38 11.98 5.71
N ILE A 253 7.10 12.38 5.73
CA ILE A 253 6.03 11.71 6.50
C ILE A 253 4.97 11.04 5.61
N ARG A 254 5.05 11.24 4.28
CA ARG A 254 4.09 10.72 3.30
C ARG A 254 3.86 9.21 3.45
N GLY A 255 4.94 8.45 3.56
CA GLY A 255 4.87 6.98 3.73
C GLY A 255 4.08 6.61 4.98
N ALA A 256 4.47 7.14 6.15
CA ALA A 256 3.81 6.86 7.42
C ALA A 256 2.30 7.20 7.40
N LEU A 257 1.90 8.28 6.72
CA LEU A 257 0.50 8.66 6.62
C LEU A 257 -0.31 7.73 5.71
N VAL A 258 0.25 7.29 4.59
CA VAL A 258 -0.38 6.26 3.74
C VAL A 258 -0.50 4.94 4.49
N MET A 259 0.53 4.56 5.25
CA MET A 259 0.55 3.36 6.10
C MET A 259 -0.48 3.41 7.23
N SER A 260 -0.80 4.62 7.72
CA SER A 260 -1.75 4.79 8.83
C SER A 260 -3.17 4.37 8.47
N TRP A 261 -3.52 4.23 7.19
CA TRP A 261 -4.84 3.80 6.73
C TRP A 261 -5.31 2.55 7.46
N GLN A 262 -4.51 1.49 7.45
CA GLN A 262 -4.87 0.22 8.07
C GLN A 262 -5.03 0.33 9.59
N MET A 263 -4.17 1.12 10.25
CA MET A 263 -4.26 1.36 11.69
C MET A 263 -5.59 2.02 12.06
N TRP A 264 -6.02 3.01 11.27
CA TRP A 264 -7.29 3.69 11.49
C TRP A 264 -8.50 2.84 11.10
N THR A 265 -8.37 1.94 10.12
CA THR A 265 -9.38 0.90 9.87
C THR A 265 -9.53 -0.02 11.08
N ALA A 266 -8.43 -0.49 11.68
CA ALA A 266 -8.46 -1.31 12.90
C ALA A 266 -9.06 -0.54 14.10
N PHE A 267 -8.78 0.76 14.21
CA PHE A 267 -9.44 1.63 15.19
C PHE A 267 -10.96 1.70 14.96
N GLY A 268 -11.40 1.81 13.70
CA GLY A 268 -12.80 1.75 13.32
C GLY A 268 -13.48 0.44 13.71
N ILE A 269 -12.81 -0.69 13.51
CA ILE A 269 -13.27 -2.02 13.96
C ILE A 269 -13.47 -2.01 15.48
N CYS A 270 -12.47 -1.54 16.24
CA CYS A 270 -12.57 -1.44 17.70
C CYS A 270 -13.78 -0.59 18.13
N LEU A 271 -13.99 0.59 17.54
CA LEU A 271 -15.15 1.44 17.87
C LEU A 271 -16.48 0.82 17.44
N GLY A 272 -16.52 0.11 16.31
CA GLY A 272 -17.71 -0.62 15.86
C GLY A 272 -18.13 -1.72 16.82
N THR A 273 -17.18 -2.51 17.32
CA THR A 273 -17.45 -3.52 18.36
C THR A 273 -17.94 -2.88 19.67
N CYS A 274 -17.40 -1.73 20.08
CA CYS A 274 -17.93 -0.93 21.19
C CYS A 274 -19.39 -0.51 20.96
N ALA A 275 -19.69 0.01 19.77
CA ALA A 275 -21.03 0.46 19.42
C ALA A 275 -22.03 -0.70 19.48
N ASN A 276 -21.65 -1.88 18.97
CA ASN A 276 -22.47 -3.10 19.05
C ASN A 276 -22.75 -3.51 20.50
N LEU A 277 -21.77 -3.42 21.39
CA LEU A 277 -21.95 -3.71 22.81
C LEU A 277 -22.91 -2.76 23.50
N VAL A 278 -22.82 -1.46 23.22
CA VAL A 278 -23.70 -0.44 23.80
C VAL A 278 -25.15 -0.71 23.42
N VAL A 279 -25.42 -1.08 22.18
CA VAL A 279 -26.79 -1.30 21.67
C VAL A 279 -27.25 -2.76 21.77
N GLY A 280 -26.38 -3.68 22.21
CA GLY A 280 -26.65 -5.12 22.23
C GLY A 280 -27.81 -5.53 23.16
N LYS A 281 -28.13 -4.72 24.19
CA LYS A 281 -29.22 -4.97 25.14
C LYS A 281 -30.54 -4.26 24.81
N THR A 282 -30.67 -3.68 23.62
CA THR A 282 -31.85 -2.86 23.23
C THR A 282 -33.02 -3.68 22.68
N GLY A 283 -32.93 -5.01 22.65
CA GLY A 283 -34.00 -5.89 22.18
C GLY A 283 -34.15 -5.88 20.65
N ALA A 284 -35.38 -5.92 20.15
CA ALA A 284 -35.70 -6.09 18.72
C ALA A 284 -35.14 -5.00 17.78
N ILE A 285 -34.78 -3.83 18.31
CA ILE A 285 -34.19 -2.72 17.54
C ILE A 285 -32.66 -2.81 17.41
N SER A 286 -32.01 -3.77 18.09
CA SER A 286 -30.55 -3.84 18.18
C SER A 286 -29.86 -3.86 16.82
N TRP A 287 -30.27 -4.74 15.89
CA TRP A 287 -29.68 -4.81 14.55
C TRP A 287 -29.79 -3.51 13.74
N ARG A 288 -30.88 -2.75 13.93
CA ARG A 288 -31.08 -1.45 13.28
C ARG A 288 -30.08 -0.43 13.80
N LEU A 289 -29.87 -0.42 15.12
CA LEU A 289 -28.89 0.47 15.76
C LEU A 289 -27.45 0.04 15.45
N GLN A 290 -27.16 -1.25 15.35
CA GLN A 290 -25.84 -1.78 14.98
C GLN A 290 -25.45 -1.34 13.57
N PHE A 291 -26.32 -1.55 12.57
CA PHE A 291 -26.10 -1.00 11.24
C PHE A 291 -26.04 0.52 11.24
N GLY A 292 -26.97 1.19 11.94
CA GLY A 292 -27.03 2.65 11.98
C GLY A 292 -25.80 3.30 12.61
N SER A 293 -25.15 2.67 13.59
CA SER A 293 -24.03 3.26 14.34
C SER A 293 -22.87 3.77 13.45
N ALA A 294 -22.68 3.18 12.27
CA ALA A 294 -21.63 3.58 11.33
C ALA A 294 -21.81 5.00 10.75
N PHE A 295 -22.98 5.66 10.91
CA PHE A 295 -23.14 7.06 10.50
C PHE A 295 -22.35 8.02 11.42
N ILE A 296 -22.09 7.62 12.68
CA ILE A 296 -21.43 8.46 13.70
C ILE A 296 -20.08 8.99 13.20
N PRO A 297 -19.14 8.15 12.72
CA PRO A 297 -17.89 8.64 12.15
C PRO A 297 -18.05 9.29 10.76
N ALA A 298 -19.17 9.08 10.04
CA ALA A 298 -19.41 9.70 8.74
C ALA A 298 -19.78 11.20 8.85
N ILE A 299 -20.47 11.62 9.91
CA ILE A 299 -20.81 13.04 10.18
C ILE A 299 -19.55 13.92 10.28
N PRO A 300 -18.56 13.65 11.16
CA PRO A 300 -17.38 14.48 11.25
C PRO A 300 -16.57 14.43 9.96
N LEU A 301 -16.55 13.32 9.23
CA LEU A 301 -15.93 13.27 7.90
C LEU A 301 -16.57 14.27 6.92
N MET A 302 -17.91 14.33 6.88
CA MET A 302 -18.65 15.26 6.02
C MET A 302 -18.41 16.73 6.41
N ILE A 303 -18.19 17.02 7.68
CA ILE A 303 -17.96 18.40 8.17
C ILE A 303 -16.51 18.81 7.99
N LEU A 304 -15.55 17.99 8.44
CA LEU A 304 -14.13 18.33 8.50
C LEU A 304 -13.51 18.48 7.10
N ILE A 305 -14.01 17.72 6.12
CA ILE A 305 -13.53 17.81 4.73
C ILE A 305 -13.74 19.22 4.13
N PHE A 306 -14.70 20.01 4.60
CA PHE A 306 -14.89 21.40 4.15
C PHE A 306 -13.79 22.36 4.59
N PHE A 307 -13.14 22.06 5.71
CA PHE A 307 -12.07 22.87 6.27
C PHE A 307 -10.70 22.47 5.71
N CYS A 308 -10.61 21.29 5.09
CA CYS A 308 -9.38 20.82 4.45
C CYS A 308 -9.15 21.55 3.10
N PRO A 309 -7.89 21.91 2.78
CA PRO A 309 -7.54 22.50 1.49
C PRO A 309 -7.56 21.42 0.39
N GLU A 310 -7.86 21.80 -0.84
CA GLU A 310 -7.81 20.86 -1.97
C GLU A 310 -6.34 20.54 -2.35
N SER A 311 -6.12 19.35 -2.93
CA SER A 311 -4.80 18.86 -3.32
C SER A 311 -4.06 19.85 -4.24
N PRO A 312 -2.84 20.30 -3.87
CA PRO A 312 -2.02 21.14 -4.74
C PRO A 312 -1.73 20.49 -6.09
N ARG A 313 -1.48 19.18 -6.09
CA ARG A 313 -1.18 18.42 -7.31
C ARG A 313 -2.38 18.38 -8.26
N TRP A 314 -3.60 18.29 -7.71
CA TRP A 314 -4.81 18.36 -8.52
C TRP A 314 -4.97 19.73 -9.21
N TYR A 315 -4.75 20.83 -8.48
CA TYR A 315 -4.77 22.18 -9.06
C TYR A 315 -3.75 22.34 -10.18
N MET A 316 -2.52 21.83 -9.99
CA MET A 316 -1.48 21.86 -11.02
C MET A 316 -1.84 21.01 -12.26
N LYS A 317 -2.43 19.82 -12.08
CA LYS A 317 -2.94 19.00 -13.19
C LYS A 317 -4.00 19.75 -14.02
N LYS A 318 -4.79 20.63 -13.40
CA LYS A 318 -5.79 21.50 -14.05
C LYS A 318 -5.23 22.85 -14.51
N ASN A 319 -3.91 23.04 -14.49
CA ASN A 319 -3.22 24.27 -14.87
C ASN A 319 -3.59 25.50 -13.99
N ARG A 320 -3.99 25.28 -12.73
CA ARG A 320 -4.41 26.32 -11.76
C ARG A 320 -3.33 26.58 -10.70
N TYR A 321 -2.14 27.02 -11.12
CA TYR A 321 -0.98 27.23 -10.23
C TYR A 321 -1.18 28.23 -9.08
N PRO A 322 -1.88 29.37 -9.26
CA PRO A 322 -2.11 30.30 -8.15
C PRO A 322 -2.92 29.68 -7.00
N GLN A 323 -3.88 28.80 -7.32
CA GLN A 323 -4.66 28.06 -6.32
C GLN A 323 -3.83 26.96 -5.66
N ALA A 324 -2.95 26.30 -6.43
CA ALA A 324 -2.01 25.32 -5.91
C ALA A 324 -1.06 25.94 -4.88
N MET A 325 -0.52 27.13 -5.17
CA MET A 325 0.35 27.87 -4.25
C MET A 325 -0.39 28.26 -2.96
N LYS A 326 -1.62 28.79 -3.06
CA LYS A 326 -2.46 29.08 -1.88
C LYS A 326 -2.74 27.85 -1.02
N SER A 327 -2.90 26.67 -1.64
CA SER A 327 -3.06 25.41 -0.92
C SER A 327 -1.76 25.02 -0.19
N LEU A 328 -0.62 25.06 -0.88
CA LEU A 328 0.69 24.74 -0.29
C LEU A 328 1.07 25.68 0.86
N LEU A 329 0.74 26.97 0.77
CA LEU A 329 0.95 27.93 1.85
C LEU A 329 0.18 27.58 3.14
N ARG A 330 -0.95 26.87 3.04
CA ARG A 330 -1.68 26.34 4.22
C ARG A 330 -1.13 25.01 4.73
N LEU A 331 -0.49 24.25 3.85
CA LEU A 331 0.01 22.89 4.12
C LEU A 331 1.49 22.87 4.54
N ARG A 332 2.19 24.01 4.46
CA ARG A 332 3.60 24.17 4.84
C ARG A 332 3.76 25.24 5.90
N ASN A 333 4.83 25.14 6.68
CA ASN A 333 5.11 26.08 7.77
C ASN A 333 5.63 27.42 7.23
N HIS A 334 6.26 27.43 6.05
CA HIS A 334 6.88 28.62 5.47
C HIS A 334 6.72 28.70 3.95
N PRO A 335 6.61 29.91 3.36
CA PRO A 335 6.49 30.11 1.91
C PRO A 335 7.60 29.50 1.08
N VAL A 336 8.85 29.46 1.58
CA VAL A 336 9.97 28.79 0.89
C VAL A 336 9.72 27.30 0.68
N GLN A 337 9.18 26.60 1.68
CA GLN A 337 8.82 25.19 1.55
C GLN A 337 7.68 24.99 0.54
N ALA A 338 6.70 25.90 0.55
CA ALA A 338 5.60 25.88 -0.41
C ALA A 338 6.08 26.10 -1.85
N ALA A 339 7.01 27.05 -2.06
CA ALA A 339 7.58 27.35 -3.36
C ALA A 339 8.48 26.22 -3.89
N ARG A 340 9.34 25.64 -3.01
CA ARG A 340 10.13 24.44 -3.30
C ARG A 340 9.23 23.31 -3.80
N ASP A 341 8.20 22.99 -3.03
CA ASP A 341 7.29 21.88 -3.35
C ASP A 341 6.45 22.19 -4.61
N LEU A 342 6.04 23.43 -4.84
CA LEU A 342 5.30 23.83 -6.04
C LEU A 342 6.11 23.53 -7.32
N TYR A 343 7.34 24.01 -7.36
CA TYR A 343 8.20 23.84 -8.54
C TYR A 343 8.66 22.39 -8.70
N TYR A 344 8.97 21.71 -7.61
CA TYR A 344 9.31 20.28 -7.65
C TYR A 344 8.16 19.42 -8.17
N ILE A 345 6.92 19.64 -7.69
CA ILE A 345 5.74 18.93 -8.20
C ILE A 345 5.49 19.26 -9.67
N HIS A 346 5.72 20.50 -10.11
CA HIS A 346 5.61 20.87 -11.52
C HIS A 346 6.57 20.06 -12.40
N ALA A 347 7.86 20.03 -12.05
CA ALA A 347 8.87 19.27 -12.77
C ALA A 347 8.53 17.77 -12.81
N GLN A 348 8.01 17.21 -11.71
CA GLN A 348 7.53 15.83 -11.68
C GLN A 348 6.34 15.59 -12.62
N LEU A 349 5.39 16.54 -12.69
CA LEU A 349 4.23 16.43 -13.58
C LEU A 349 4.61 16.54 -15.06
N GLU A 350 5.62 17.34 -15.40
CA GLU A 350 6.14 17.41 -16.78
C GLU A 350 6.82 16.11 -17.19
N LEU A 351 7.68 15.58 -16.33
CA LEU A 351 8.33 14.30 -16.56
C LEU A 351 7.31 13.14 -16.64
N GLU A 352 6.26 13.16 -15.81
CA GLU A 352 5.13 12.23 -15.95
C GLU A 352 4.43 12.36 -17.31
N ARG A 353 4.22 13.58 -17.81
CA ARG A 353 3.62 13.82 -19.14
C ARG A 353 4.52 13.37 -20.28
N GLU A 354 5.84 13.48 -20.14
CA GLU A 354 6.82 12.99 -21.12
C GLU A 354 6.85 11.46 -21.15
N ILE A 355 6.88 10.81 -19.98
CA ILE A 355 6.86 9.34 -19.88
C ILE A 355 5.53 8.76 -20.39
N ILE A 356 4.42 9.45 -20.13
CA ILE A 356 3.08 8.97 -20.49
C ILE A 356 2.70 9.31 -21.94
N HIS A 357 3.46 10.20 -22.61
CA HIS A 357 3.12 10.74 -23.93
C HIS A 357 2.79 9.62 -24.94
N GLY A 358 1.51 9.54 -25.32
CA GLY A 358 1.00 8.57 -26.29
C GLY A 358 0.31 7.32 -25.74
N SER A 359 0.35 7.05 -24.42
CA SER A 359 -0.28 5.86 -23.83
C SER A 359 -1.64 6.17 -23.18
N THR A 360 -2.70 5.51 -23.65
CA THR A 360 -4.04 5.63 -23.02
C THR A 360 -4.09 4.82 -21.72
N TYR A 361 -4.96 5.18 -20.77
CA TYR A 361 -5.18 4.38 -19.54
C TYR A 361 -5.44 2.90 -19.84
N ILE A 362 -6.27 2.61 -20.84
CA ILE A 362 -6.60 1.24 -21.29
C ILE A 362 -5.34 0.51 -21.78
N GLN A 363 -4.47 1.20 -22.52
CA GLN A 363 -3.22 0.63 -23.00
C GLN A 363 -2.31 0.25 -21.82
N ARG A 364 -2.13 1.15 -20.85
CA ARG A 364 -1.37 0.89 -19.62
C ARG A 364 -1.94 -0.26 -18.80
N PHE A 365 -3.27 -0.41 -18.79
CA PHE A 365 -3.92 -1.56 -18.16
C PHE A 365 -3.59 -2.87 -18.87
N ILE A 366 -3.61 -2.90 -20.20
CA ILE A 366 -3.21 -4.08 -20.99
C ILE A 366 -1.71 -4.38 -20.79
N GLU A 367 -0.87 -3.34 -20.66
CA GLU A 367 0.56 -3.44 -20.36
C GLU A 367 0.84 -4.15 -19.03
N LEU A 368 -0.07 -4.06 -18.04
CA LEU A 368 0.03 -4.83 -16.79
C LEU A 368 0.10 -6.34 -16.99
N PHE A 369 -0.46 -6.86 -18.09
CA PHE A 369 -0.50 -8.30 -18.38
C PHE A 369 0.39 -8.71 -19.55
N THR A 370 0.73 -7.77 -20.42
CA THR A 370 1.52 -8.05 -21.64
C THR A 370 3.01 -7.81 -21.43
N VAL A 371 3.41 -6.77 -20.69
CA VAL A 371 4.82 -6.44 -20.46
C VAL A 371 5.39 -7.37 -19.37
N PRO A 372 6.48 -8.13 -19.63
CA PRO A 372 6.96 -9.14 -18.69
C PRO A 372 7.27 -8.64 -17.28
N ARG A 373 7.94 -7.48 -17.14
CA ARG A 373 8.21 -6.86 -15.83
C ARG A 373 6.91 -6.50 -15.11
N LEU A 374 5.97 -5.84 -15.80
CA LEU A 374 4.71 -5.41 -15.20
C LEU A 374 3.86 -6.62 -14.83
N ARG A 375 3.77 -7.63 -15.69
CA ARG A 375 3.08 -8.90 -15.41
C ARG A 375 3.57 -9.58 -14.14
N ARG A 376 4.88 -9.52 -13.87
CA ARG A 376 5.46 -10.09 -12.63
C ARG A 376 5.11 -9.28 -11.40
N ALA A 377 5.14 -7.94 -11.49
CA ALA A 377 4.68 -7.06 -10.43
C ALA A 377 3.17 -7.25 -10.17
N THR A 378 2.34 -7.32 -11.23
CA THR A 378 0.91 -7.59 -11.16
C THR A 378 0.61 -8.93 -10.51
N LEU A 379 1.36 -9.98 -10.86
CA LEU A 379 1.21 -11.31 -10.24
C LEU A 379 1.58 -11.27 -8.75
N ALA A 380 2.69 -10.64 -8.38
CA ALA A 380 3.09 -10.54 -6.98
C ALA A 380 2.07 -9.74 -6.15
N SER A 381 1.61 -8.60 -6.68
CA SER A 381 0.54 -7.80 -6.07
C SER A 381 -0.77 -8.58 -5.95
N PHE A 382 -1.17 -9.32 -6.98
CA PHE A 382 -2.34 -10.20 -6.96
C PHE A 382 -2.24 -11.26 -5.86
N VAL A 383 -1.09 -11.94 -5.74
CA VAL A 383 -0.85 -12.99 -4.73
C VAL A 383 -0.96 -12.44 -3.31
N VAL A 384 -0.42 -11.25 -3.05
CA VAL A 384 -0.51 -10.64 -1.73
C VAL A 384 -1.95 -10.18 -1.44
N MET A 385 -2.63 -9.55 -2.40
CA MET A 385 -4.02 -9.10 -2.24
C MET A 385 -5.02 -10.26 -2.04
N ILE A 386 -4.85 -11.38 -2.76
CA ILE A 386 -5.69 -12.57 -2.55
C ILE A 386 -5.32 -13.26 -1.23
N GLY A 387 -4.03 -13.26 -0.84
CA GLY A 387 -3.56 -13.75 0.46
C GLY A 387 -4.30 -13.09 1.62
N GLN A 388 -4.52 -11.77 1.53
CA GLN A 388 -5.25 -11.00 2.54
C GLN A 388 -6.69 -11.47 2.71
N GLN A 389 -7.34 -11.86 1.62
CA GLN A 389 -8.72 -12.34 1.66
C GLN A 389 -8.79 -13.80 2.12
N MET A 390 -7.87 -14.63 1.61
CA MET A 390 -7.77 -16.05 1.92
C MET A 390 -7.35 -16.35 3.36
N CYS A 391 -6.74 -15.40 4.08
CA CYS A 391 -6.33 -15.62 5.46
C CYS A 391 -7.50 -15.81 6.43
N GLY A 392 -8.71 -15.40 6.03
CA GLY A 392 -9.93 -15.55 6.83
C GLY A 392 -10.27 -14.36 7.72
N ILE A 393 -9.58 -13.22 7.58
CA ILE A 393 -9.87 -12.04 8.41
C ILE A 393 -11.31 -11.54 8.27
N ASN A 394 -11.86 -11.51 7.05
CA ASN A 394 -13.25 -11.05 6.84
C ASN A 394 -14.25 -11.97 7.52
N ILE A 395 -13.94 -13.26 7.69
CA ILE A 395 -14.82 -14.15 8.45
C ILE A 395 -14.88 -13.69 9.89
N ILE A 396 -13.74 -13.46 10.50
CA ILE A 396 -13.68 -13.07 11.90
C ILE A 396 -14.25 -11.65 12.05
N ALA A 397 -13.97 -10.73 11.14
CA ALA A 397 -14.50 -9.37 11.20
C ALA A 397 -16.03 -9.30 11.00
N PHE A 398 -16.64 -10.15 10.16
CA PHE A 398 -18.09 -10.09 9.89
C PHE A 398 -18.91 -11.13 10.66
N TYR A 399 -18.28 -12.20 11.16
CA TYR A 399 -18.98 -13.32 11.75
C TYR A 399 -18.35 -13.77 13.07
N SER A 400 -17.39 -13.05 13.67
CA SER A 400 -16.86 -13.41 15.00
C SER A 400 -17.97 -13.53 16.04
N SER A 401 -18.95 -12.63 16.02
CA SER A 401 -20.07 -12.67 16.95
C SER A 401 -20.88 -13.96 16.75
N SER A 402 -21.15 -14.34 15.50
CA SER A 402 -21.84 -15.59 15.17
C SER A 402 -21.02 -16.83 15.52
N ILE A 403 -19.69 -16.80 15.35
CA ILE A 403 -18.79 -17.90 15.70
C ILE A 403 -18.76 -18.11 17.22
N PHE A 404 -18.68 -17.03 18.00
CA PHE A 404 -18.70 -17.10 19.46
C PHE A 404 -20.07 -17.54 19.99
N GLU A 405 -21.18 -17.06 19.41
CA GLU A 405 -22.52 -17.52 19.76
C GLU A 405 -22.70 -19.01 19.47
N ALA A 406 -22.25 -19.48 18.31
CA ALA A 406 -22.30 -20.90 17.95
C ALA A 406 -21.44 -21.80 18.85
N ALA A 407 -20.49 -21.22 19.60
CA ALA A 407 -19.75 -21.93 20.66
C ALA A 407 -20.57 -22.12 21.96
N GLY A 408 -21.84 -21.69 21.98
CA GLY A 408 -22.81 -21.96 23.05
C GLY A 408 -22.97 -20.84 24.08
N THR A 409 -22.64 -19.59 23.74
CA THR A 409 -22.73 -18.44 24.64
C THR A 409 -23.93 -17.55 24.34
N SER A 410 -24.27 -16.65 25.26
CA SER A 410 -25.27 -15.62 24.98
C SER A 410 -24.79 -14.64 23.90
N ALA A 411 -25.71 -14.06 23.13
CA ALA A 411 -25.41 -13.04 22.14
C ALA A 411 -24.58 -11.86 22.70
N TYR A 412 -24.82 -11.46 23.95
CA TYR A 412 -24.08 -10.37 24.60
C TYR A 412 -22.63 -10.75 24.95
N GLU A 413 -22.39 -11.99 25.39
CA GLU A 413 -21.04 -12.50 25.64
C GLU A 413 -20.25 -12.66 24.34
N ALA A 414 -20.92 -13.06 23.25
CA ALA A 414 -20.32 -13.11 21.92
C ALA A 414 -19.88 -11.72 21.44
N LEU A 415 -20.70 -10.68 21.66
CA LEU A 415 -20.32 -9.29 21.40
C LEU A 415 -19.13 -8.83 22.27
N LEU A 416 -19.03 -9.29 23.52
CA LEU A 416 -17.88 -8.97 24.40
C LEU A 416 -16.59 -9.62 23.90
N ALA A 417 -16.67 -10.86 23.42
CA ALA A 417 -15.53 -11.53 22.79
C ALA A 417 -15.12 -10.86 21.47
N SER A 418 -16.10 -10.41 20.67
CA SER A 418 -15.83 -9.63 19.45
C SER A 418 -15.13 -8.30 19.77
N PHE A 419 -15.52 -7.61 20.85
CA PHE A 419 -14.81 -6.43 21.32
C PHE A 419 -13.35 -6.70 21.71
N GLY A 420 -13.08 -7.81 22.40
CA GLY A 420 -11.71 -8.21 22.70
C GLY A 420 -10.88 -8.43 21.42
N PHE A 421 -11.47 -9.03 20.38
CA PHE A 421 -10.84 -9.16 19.07
C PHE A 421 -10.55 -7.80 18.44
N GLY A 422 -11.52 -6.89 18.41
CA GLY A 422 -11.34 -5.54 17.86
C GLY A 422 -10.25 -4.74 18.58
N LEU A 423 -10.18 -4.87 19.91
CA LEU A 423 -9.14 -4.24 20.73
C LEU A 423 -7.75 -4.80 20.43
N VAL A 424 -7.59 -6.12 20.37
CA VAL A 424 -6.32 -6.77 20.03
C VAL A 424 -5.88 -6.37 18.62
N ASN A 425 -6.81 -6.37 17.66
CA ASN A 425 -6.53 -5.96 16.29
C ASN A 425 -6.01 -4.51 16.22
N PHE A 426 -6.58 -3.59 17.01
CA PHE A 426 -6.11 -2.20 17.06
C PHE A 426 -4.75 -2.05 17.76
N ILE A 427 -4.55 -2.69 18.92
CA ILE A 427 -3.30 -2.60 19.68
C ILE A 427 -2.12 -3.15 18.86
N PHE A 428 -2.31 -4.29 18.20
CA PHE A 428 -1.27 -4.92 17.39
C PHE A 428 -1.08 -4.28 16.00
N ALA A 429 -1.87 -3.27 15.64
CA ALA A 429 -1.63 -2.47 14.43
C ALA A 429 -0.45 -1.50 14.60
N TRP A 430 -0.16 -1.07 15.84
CA TRP A 430 0.91 -0.10 16.11
C TRP A 430 2.32 -0.63 15.79
N PRO A 431 2.70 -1.86 16.20
CA PRO A 431 3.97 -2.47 15.81
C PRO A 431 4.21 -2.50 14.30
N ALA A 432 3.16 -2.55 13.48
CA ALA A 432 3.27 -2.60 12.03
C ALA A 432 4.05 -1.41 11.44
N ILE A 433 3.87 -0.22 12.03
CA ILE A 433 4.50 1.02 11.58
C ILE A 433 6.02 0.93 11.64
N TRP A 434 6.57 0.29 12.68
CA TRP A 434 8.02 0.14 12.85
C TRP A 434 8.56 -1.13 12.19
N THR A 435 7.78 -2.21 12.20
CA THR A 435 8.24 -3.52 11.72
C THR A 435 8.30 -3.59 10.19
N ILE A 436 7.45 -2.89 9.46
CA ILE A 436 7.39 -2.96 7.99
C ILE A 436 8.69 -2.54 7.30
N ASP A 437 9.33 -1.49 7.81
CA ASP A 437 10.59 -0.98 7.27
C ASP A 437 11.81 -1.73 7.83
N THR A 438 11.70 -2.30 9.04
CA THR A 438 12.82 -2.99 9.70
C THR A 438 12.97 -4.44 9.24
N PHE A 439 11.89 -5.20 9.12
CA PHE A 439 11.93 -6.64 8.78
C PHE A 439 11.78 -6.91 7.28
N GLY A 440 11.13 -5.99 6.55
CA GLY A 440 10.82 -6.19 5.13
C GLY A 440 9.44 -6.80 4.90
N ARG A 441 8.89 -6.57 3.71
CA ARG A 441 7.47 -6.82 3.40
C ARG A 441 7.23 -8.31 3.25
N ARG A 442 8.02 -8.98 2.39
CA ARG A 442 7.90 -10.43 2.15
C ARG A 442 8.17 -11.22 3.43
N SER A 443 9.20 -10.83 4.17
CA SER A 443 9.60 -11.51 5.41
C SER A 443 8.51 -11.45 6.49
N LEU A 444 7.82 -10.32 6.63
CA LEU A 444 6.67 -10.20 7.53
C LEU A 444 5.53 -11.14 7.13
N LEU A 445 5.19 -11.20 5.84
CA LEU A 445 4.13 -12.10 5.37
C LEU A 445 4.48 -13.57 5.64
N LEU A 446 5.71 -13.98 5.34
CA LEU A 446 6.17 -15.35 5.58
C LEU A 446 6.18 -15.72 7.07
N PHE A 447 6.31 -14.74 7.97
CA PHE A 447 6.15 -14.95 9.41
C PHE A 447 4.67 -15.00 9.82
N THR A 448 3.82 -14.14 9.24
CA THR A 448 2.42 -14.00 9.63
C THR A 448 1.54 -15.18 9.21
N PHE A 449 1.65 -15.69 7.96
CA PHE A 449 0.76 -16.77 7.47
C PHE A 449 0.83 -18.09 8.25
N PRO A 450 2.01 -18.64 8.58
CA PRO A 450 2.09 -19.86 9.39
C PRO A 450 1.48 -19.66 10.77
N ASN A 451 1.68 -18.49 11.37
CA ASN A 451 1.15 -18.17 12.69
C ASN A 451 -0.38 -18.06 12.69
N MET A 452 -0.95 -17.44 11.65
CA MET A 452 -2.39 -17.40 11.44
C MET A 452 -2.98 -18.78 11.16
N ALA A 453 -2.27 -19.65 10.43
CA ALA A 453 -2.75 -20.98 10.09
C ALA A 453 -2.97 -21.85 11.32
N TRP A 454 -1.97 -21.95 12.20
CA TRP A 454 -2.09 -22.80 13.39
C TRP A 454 -3.05 -22.22 14.42
N SER A 455 -3.08 -20.89 14.60
CA SER A 455 -3.98 -20.26 15.56
C SER A 455 -5.44 -20.44 15.14
N LEU A 456 -5.75 -20.28 13.85
CA LEU A 456 -7.09 -20.50 13.33
C LEU A 456 -7.50 -21.97 13.39
N LEU A 457 -6.58 -22.89 13.09
CA LEU A 457 -6.82 -24.33 13.25
C LEU A 457 -7.10 -24.69 14.71
N ALA A 458 -6.31 -24.15 15.65
CA ALA A 458 -6.50 -24.35 17.07
C ALA A 458 -7.87 -23.82 17.55
N ALA A 459 -8.28 -22.63 17.09
CA ALA A 459 -9.61 -22.09 17.37
C ALA A 459 -10.73 -23.01 16.87
N GLY A 460 -10.56 -23.59 15.67
CA GLY A 460 -11.49 -24.58 15.12
C GLY A 460 -11.54 -25.85 15.97
N LEU A 461 -10.38 -26.45 16.29
CA LEU A 461 -10.28 -27.71 17.04
C LEU A 461 -10.77 -27.60 18.48
N CYS A 462 -10.70 -26.42 19.11
CA CYS A 462 -11.30 -26.20 20.42
C CYS A 462 -12.80 -26.56 20.43
N ASN A 463 -13.52 -26.37 19.33
CA ASN A 463 -14.94 -26.72 19.22
C ASN A 463 -15.24 -28.23 19.22
N LEU A 464 -14.21 -29.09 19.16
CA LEU A 464 -14.36 -30.53 19.33
C LEU A 464 -14.31 -30.96 20.80
N ILE A 465 -13.88 -30.09 21.72
CA ILE A 465 -13.77 -30.42 23.14
C ILE A 465 -15.20 -30.45 23.73
N PRO A 466 -15.66 -31.59 24.28
CA PRO A 466 -16.99 -31.67 24.86
C PRO A 466 -17.06 -30.85 26.16
N GLY A 467 -17.85 -29.78 26.13
CA GLY A 467 -18.11 -28.92 27.28
C GLY A 467 -18.63 -27.54 26.86
N THR A 468 -19.90 -27.25 27.13
CA THR A 468 -20.49 -25.91 26.94
C THR A 468 -20.25 -25.08 28.20
N GLY A 469 -19.41 -24.04 28.12
CA GLY A 469 -19.14 -23.16 29.25
C GLY A 469 -18.08 -22.09 28.95
N SER A 470 -17.87 -21.18 29.91
CA SER A 470 -16.98 -20.02 29.77
C SER A 470 -15.53 -20.36 29.43
N VAL A 471 -15.06 -21.56 29.79
CA VAL A 471 -13.70 -22.04 29.49
C VAL A 471 -13.52 -22.34 27.99
N HIS A 472 -14.55 -22.90 27.34
CA HIS A 472 -14.53 -23.16 25.90
C HIS A 472 -14.46 -21.86 25.10
N LEU A 473 -15.30 -20.89 25.46
CA LEU A 473 -15.26 -19.53 24.89
C LEU A 473 -13.89 -18.89 25.09
N GLY A 474 -13.33 -18.96 26.29
CA GLY A 474 -12.01 -18.39 26.60
C GLY A 474 -10.91 -18.96 25.71
N LEU A 475 -10.94 -20.26 25.42
CA LEU A 475 -9.98 -20.92 24.53
C LEU A 475 -10.16 -20.51 23.06
N VAL A 476 -11.40 -20.50 22.56
CA VAL A 476 -11.68 -20.06 21.18
C VAL A 476 -11.29 -18.59 21.00
N ALA A 477 -11.69 -17.72 21.94
CA ALA A 477 -11.33 -16.31 21.94
C ALA A 477 -9.82 -16.09 22.01
N LEU A 478 -9.09 -16.84 22.84
CA LEU A 478 -7.64 -16.76 22.94
C LEU A 478 -6.98 -16.99 21.57
N PHE A 479 -7.34 -18.06 20.86
CA PHE A 479 -6.73 -18.37 19.57
C PHE A 479 -7.16 -17.41 18.46
N VAL A 480 -8.39 -16.89 18.50
CA VAL A 480 -8.86 -15.81 17.61
C VAL A 480 -8.11 -14.50 17.88
N TYR A 481 -7.79 -14.20 19.14
CA TYR A 481 -7.00 -13.02 19.50
C TYR A 481 -5.54 -13.17 19.08
N ILE A 482 -4.96 -14.37 19.24
CA ILE A 482 -3.61 -14.67 18.72
C ILE A 482 -3.59 -14.50 17.20
N PHE A 483 -4.61 -15.00 16.49
CA PHE A 483 -4.76 -14.78 15.06
C PHE A 483 -4.75 -13.27 14.72
N ALA A 484 -5.55 -12.46 15.42
CA ALA A 484 -5.62 -11.01 15.22
C ALA A 484 -4.27 -10.31 15.48
N ALA A 485 -3.57 -10.73 16.53
CA ALA A 485 -2.27 -10.20 16.91
C ALA A 485 -1.18 -10.43 15.85
N PHE A 486 -1.23 -11.56 15.12
CA PHE A 486 -0.32 -11.83 14.01
C PHE A 486 -0.77 -11.20 12.69
N TYR A 487 -2.09 -11.15 12.45
CA TYR A 487 -2.66 -10.53 11.25
C TYR A 487 -2.36 -9.03 11.19
N SER A 488 -2.60 -8.31 12.28
CA SER A 488 -2.59 -6.85 12.30
C SER A 488 -1.26 -6.21 11.87
N PRO A 489 -0.09 -6.64 12.36
CA PRO A 489 1.19 -6.05 11.94
C PRO A 489 1.71 -6.55 10.59
N GLY A 490 1.24 -7.71 10.11
CA GLY A 490 1.69 -8.31 8.85
C GLY A 490 0.71 -8.08 7.72
N GLU A 491 -0.29 -8.95 7.62
CA GLU A 491 -1.20 -9.00 6.47
C GLU A 491 -2.16 -7.81 6.38
N GLY A 492 -2.39 -7.07 7.47
CA GLY A 492 -3.17 -5.84 7.43
C GLY A 492 -2.55 -4.78 6.49
N PRO A 493 -1.35 -4.25 6.81
CA PRO A 493 -0.77 -3.14 6.08
C PRO A 493 0.06 -3.55 4.86
N VAL A 494 0.75 -4.70 4.90
CA VAL A 494 1.73 -5.07 3.88
C VAL A 494 1.16 -5.17 2.46
N PRO A 495 -0.04 -5.75 2.20
CA PRO A 495 -0.58 -5.88 0.84
C PRO A 495 -0.70 -4.57 0.07
N PHE A 496 -1.23 -3.54 0.74
CA PHE A 496 -1.42 -2.23 0.13
C PHE A 496 -0.08 -1.52 -0.11
N THR A 497 0.85 -1.61 0.84
CA THR A 497 2.19 -1.02 0.73
C THR A 497 3.00 -1.68 -0.38
N TYR A 498 3.03 -3.01 -0.36
CA TYR A 498 3.74 -3.81 -1.34
C TYR A 498 3.23 -3.50 -2.75
N SER A 499 1.91 -3.47 -2.93
CA SER A 499 1.30 -3.14 -4.22
C SER A 499 1.63 -1.72 -4.68
N ALA A 500 1.75 -0.75 -3.78
CA ALA A 500 2.17 0.61 -4.13
C ALA A 500 3.66 0.72 -4.55
N GLU A 501 4.52 -0.16 -4.02
CA GLU A 501 5.97 -0.16 -4.25
C GLU A 501 6.38 -0.88 -5.55
N VAL A 502 5.73 -2.00 -5.90
CA VAL A 502 6.16 -2.86 -7.02
C VAL A 502 5.91 -2.27 -8.41
N PHE A 503 4.97 -1.32 -8.53
CA PHE A 503 4.64 -0.69 -9.81
C PHE A 503 5.48 0.56 -10.08
N PRO A 504 5.97 0.73 -11.33
CA PRO A 504 6.69 1.93 -11.73
C PRO A 504 5.75 3.12 -11.77
N LEU A 505 6.31 4.34 -11.67
CA LEU A 505 5.53 5.58 -11.61
C LEU A 505 4.48 5.70 -12.74
N SER A 506 4.83 5.32 -13.96
CA SER A 506 3.94 5.38 -15.13
C SER A 506 2.69 4.49 -15.02
N HIS A 507 2.77 3.39 -14.27
CA HIS A 507 1.73 2.37 -14.14
C HIS A 507 1.19 2.24 -12.71
N ARG A 508 1.74 2.97 -11.74
CA ARG A 508 1.42 2.83 -10.32
C ARG A 508 -0.06 3.06 -10.02
N GLU A 509 -0.67 4.09 -10.61
CA GLU A 509 -2.08 4.37 -10.42
C GLU A 509 -2.97 3.22 -10.92
N VAL A 510 -2.70 2.70 -12.12
CA VAL A 510 -3.48 1.61 -12.75
C VAL A 510 -3.26 0.28 -12.02
N GLY A 511 -2.01 -0.03 -11.68
CA GLY A 511 -1.64 -1.25 -10.96
C GLY A 511 -2.23 -1.29 -9.55
N MET A 512 -2.22 -0.17 -8.83
CA MET A 512 -2.85 -0.07 -7.52
C MET A 512 -4.38 -0.23 -7.61
N ALA A 513 -5.03 0.40 -8.60
CA ALA A 513 -6.46 0.23 -8.82
C ALA A 513 -6.84 -1.24 -9.07
N TRP A 514 -6.06 -1.95 -9.91
CA TRP A 514 -6.22 -3.39 -10.13
C TRP A 514 -6.05 -4.21 -8.84
N ALA A 515 -5.03 -3.90 -8.03
CA ALA A 515 -4.74 -4.60 -6.78
C ALA A 515 -5.88 -4.46 -5.76
N VAL A 516 -6.37 -3.23 -5.57
CA VAL A 516 -7.51 -2.94 -4.68
C VAL A 516 -8.81 -3.57 -5.19
N ALA A 517 -9.08 -3.48 -6.50
CA ALA A 517 -10.26 -4.12 -7.10
C ALA A 517 -10.23 -5.65 -6.92
N THR A 518 -9.06 -6.27 -7.10
CA THR A 518 -8.85 -7.71 -6.84
C THR A 518 -9.15 -8.06 -5.39
N CYS A 519 -8.60 -7.29 -4.44
CA CYS A 519 -8.80 -7.46 -3.01
C CYS A 519 -10.29 -7.42 -2.65
N LEU A 520 -11.02 -6.39 -3.11
CA LEU A 520 -12.44 -6.22 -2.80
C LEU A 520 -13.35 -7.23 -3.52
N PHE A 521 -12.98 -7.65 -4.73
CA PHE A 521 -13.70 -8.69 -5.45
C PHE A 521 -13.64 -10.03 -4.70
N TRP A 522 -12.45 -10.46 -4.29
CA TRP A 522 -12.29 -11.69 -3.51
C TRP A 522 -12.89 -11.57 -2.11
N ALA A 523 -12.87 -10.38 -1.50
CA ALA A 523 -13.61 -10.10 -0.27
C ALA A 523 -15.10 -10.38 -0.44
N ALA A 524 -15.71 -9.92 -1.54
CA ALA A 524 -17.12 -10.19 -1.84
C ALA A 524 -17.38 -11.70 -2.03
N VAL A 525 -16.55 -12.38 -2.83
CA VAL A 525 -16.70 -13.83 -3.09
C VAL A 525 -16.66 -14.64 -1.79
N LEU A 526 -15.70 -14.36 -0.92
CA LEU A 526 -15.58 -15.06 0.36
C LEU A 526 -16.73 -14.74 1.31
N THR A 527 -17.17 -13.48 1.38
CA THR A 527 -18.29 -13.09 2.26
C THR A 527 -19.63 -13.69 1.81
N VAL A 528 -19.87 -13.84 0.50
CA VAL A 528 -21.06 -14.53 -0.04
C VAL A 528 -21.02 -16.03 0.26
N SER A 529 -19.86 -16.66 0.05
CA SER A 529 -19.72 -18.13 0.15
C SER A 529 -19.62 -18.62 1.59
N PHE A 530 -19.11 -17.81 2.52
CA PHE A 530 -18.79 -18.24 3.87
C PHE A 530 -19.97 -18.83 4.65
N PRO A 531 -21.17 -18.22 4.69
CA PRO A 531 -22.30 -18.81 5.42
C PRO A 531 -22.65 -20.24 4.93
N ALA A 532 -22.52 -20.50 3.62
CA ALA A 532 -22.73 -21.83 3.07
C ALA A 532 -21.61 -22.82 3.44
N ILE A 533 -20.36 -22.35 3.50
CA ILE A 533 -19.21 -23.14 3.98
C ILE A 533 -19.41 -23.49 5.46
N LEU A 534 -19.79 -22.53 6.30
CA LEU A 534 -20.01 -22.72 7.72
C LEU A 534 -21.13 -23.75 7.98
N LYS A 535 -22.22 -23.68 7.22
CA LYS A 535 -23.34 -24.63 7.33
C LYS A 535 -22.97 -26.06 6.90
N SER A 536 -22.14 -26.21 5.87
CA SER A 536 -21.81 -27.53 5.31
C SER A 536 -20.64 -28.21 6.02
N LEU A 537 -19.60 -27.46 6.39
CA LEU A 537 -18.39 -27.98 7.01
C LEU A 537 -18.36 -27.82 8.54
N GLY A 538 -19.29 -27.05 9.10
CA GLY A 538 -19.25 -26.63 10.51
C GLY A 538 -18.09 -25.68 10.81
N ILE A 539 -18.01 -25.23 12.06
CA ILE A 539 -16.94 -24.31 12.53
C ILE A 539 -15.56 -24.95 12.34
N VAL A 540 -15.42 -26.23 12.71
CA VAL A 540 -14.14 -26.95 12.64
C VAL A 540 -13.64 -27.06 11.20
N GLY A 541 -14.52 -27.46 10.27
CA GLY A 541 -14.15 -27.60 8.87
C GLY A 541 -13.93 -26.25 8.19
N ALA A 542 -14.69 -25.20 8.55
CA ALA A 542 -14.45 -23.84 8.07
C ALA A 542 -13.09 -23.30 8.55
N CYS A 543 -12.80 -23.35 9.85
CA CYS A 543 -11.49 -22.93 10.39
C CYS A 543 -10.34 -23.75 9.79
N GLY A 544 -10.52 -25.06 9.61
CA GLY A 544 -9.53 -25.93 8.95
C GLY A 544 -9.30 -25.58 7.48
N LEU A 545 -10.35 -25.25 6.73
CA LEU A 545 -10.24 -24.80 5.33
C LEU A 545 -9.42 -23.52 5.22
N TYR A 546 -9.71 -22.52 6.06
CA TYR A 546 -8.99 -21.25 6.06
C TYR A 546 -7.57 -21.38 6.61
N ALA A 547 -7.32 -22.29 7.56
CA ALA A 547 -5.95 -22.66 7.93
C ALA A 547 -5.19 -23.26 6.73
N GLY A 548 -5.84 -24.11 5.93
CA GLY A 548 -5.30 -24.62 4.67
C GLY A 548 -5.01 -23.51 3.65
N PHE A 549 -5.93 -22.55 3.49
CA PHE A 549 -5.72 -21.37 2.64
C PHE A 549 -4.56 -20.50 3.11
N ASN A 550 -4.34 -20.34 4.41
CA ASN A 550 -3.17 -19.66 4.95
C ASN A 550 -1.86 -20.39 4.56
N VAL A 551 -1.84 -21.72 4.57
CA VAL A 551 -0.68 -22.51 4.10
C VAL A 551 -0.48 -22.34 2.59
N VAL A 552 -1.56 -22.36 1.81
CA VAL A 552 -1.47 -22.10 0.36
C VAL A 552 -0.94 -20.70 0.09
N ALA A 553 -1.45 -19.67 0.79
CA ALA A 553 -0.98 -18.30 0.68
C ALA A 553 0.51 -18.16 1.08
N PHE A 554 0.94 -18.83 2.16
CA PHE A 554 2.35 -18.90 2.54
C PHE A 554 3.22 -19.47 1.40
N VAL A 555 2.82 -20.60 0.81
CA VAL A 555 3.53 -21.20 -0.34
C VAL A 555 3.52 -20.25 -1.52
N MET A 556 2.40 -19.57 -1.77
CA MET A 556 2.30 -18.63 -2.88
C MET A 556 3.26 -17.45 -2.70
N ILE A 557 3.29 -16.84 -1.53
CA ILE A 557 4.16 -15.71 -1.22
C ILE A 557 5.62 -16.14 -1.24
N PHE A 558 5.93 -17.34 -0.75
CA PHE A 558 7.26 -17.90 -0.80
C PHE A 558 7.78 -18.01 -2.25
N LEU A 559 6.92 -18.42 -3.18
CA LEU A 559 7.30 -18.71 -4.56
C LEU A 559 7.17 -17.51 -5.52
N TRP A 560 6.21 -16.63 -5.33
CA TRP A 560 5.86 -15.60 -6.32
C TRP A 560 6.15 -14.15 -5.90
N VAL A 561 6.46 -13.89 -4.63
CA VAL A 561 6.60 -12.52 -4.11
C VAL A 561 8.07 -12.21 -3.82
N PRO A 562 8.72 -11.33 -4.60
CA PRO A 562 10.05 -10.80 -4.27
C PRO A 562 10.02 -9.84 -3.08
N GLU A 563 11.17 -9.66 -2.41
CA GLU A 563 11.30 -8.69 -1.31
C GLU A 563 11.51 -7.26 -1.86
N THR A 564 10.83 -6.27 -1.26
CA THR A 564 10.90 -4.85 -1.69
C THR A 564 11.61 -3.95 -0.68
N LYS A 565 12.01 -4.49 0.48
CA LYS A 565 12.63 -3.74 1.58
C LYS A 565 13.81 -2.87 1.14
N GLN A 566 13.71 -1.57 1.41
CA GLN A 566 14.78 -0.56 1.20
C GLN A 566 15.37 -0.56 -0.21
N ARG A 567 14.60 -1.06 -1.20
CA ARG A 567 15.03 -1.04 -2.59
C ARG A 567 14.56 0.23 -3.27
N THR A 568 15.43 0.81 -4.08
CA THR A 568 15.04 1.88 -4.99
C THR A 568 14.12 1.31 -6.08
N LEU A 569 13.38 2.19 -6.77
CA LEU A 569 12.56 1.76 -7.91
C LEU A 569 13.41 1.08 -9.00
N GLU A 570 14.65 1.55 -9.19
CA GLU A 570 15.62 0.98 -10.12
C GLU A 570 15.95 -0.47 -9.74
N GLU A 571 16.27 -0.70 -8.46
CA GLU A 571 16.56 -2.04 -7.95
C GLU A 571 15.33 -2.95 -8.04
N LEU A 572 14.13 -2.41 -7.84
CA LEU A 572 12.88 -3.15 -8.03
C LEU A 572 12.67 -3.53 -9.49
N ASP A 573 13.02 -2.66 -10.44
CA ASP A 573 12.96 -2.97 -11.87
C ASP A 573 13.86 -4.16 -12.21
N TYR A 574 15.08 -4.22 -11.66
CA TYR A 574 15.95 -5.39 -11.77
C TYR A 574 15.38 -6.63 -11.09
N VAL A 575 14.83 -6.48 -9.88
CA VAL A 575 14.22 -7.58 -9.12
C VAL A 575 13.08 -8.23 -9.89
N PHE A 576 12.19 -7.41 -10.47
CA PHE A 576 11.07 -7.85 -11.29
C PHE A 576 11.45 -8.15 -12.74
N ALA A 577 12.66 -7.81 -13.20
CA ALA A 577 13.20 -8.23 -14.49
C ALA A 577 13.64 -9.69 -14.51
N VAL A 578 13.83 -10.33 -13.34
CA VAL A 578 14.15 -11.77 -13.24
C VAL A 578 12.92 -12.64 -13.51
N PRO A 579 13.00 -13.65 -14.39
CA PRO A 579 11.86 -14.52 -14.66
C PRO A 579 11.38 -15.26 -13.40
N THR A 580 10.05 -15.36 -13.22
CA THR A 580 9.43 -16.04 -12.06
C THR A 580 9.94 -17.47 -11.87
N ARG A 581 10.19 -18.21 -12.96
CA ARG A 581 10.74 -19.57 -12.91
C ARG A 581 12.15 -19.62 -12.29
N THR A 582 12.99 -18.63 -12.61
CA THR A 582 14.34 -18.52 -12.06
C THR A 582 14.28 -18.18 -10.58
N PHE A 583 13.42 -17.22 -10.20
CA PHE A 583 13.18 -16.87 -8.81
C PHE A 583 12.69 -18.09 -8.01
N MET A 584 11.64 -18.77 -8.46
CA MET A 584 11.11 -19.98 -7.80
C MET A 584 12.18 -21.08 -7.65
N ARG A 585 12.96 -21.31 -8.71
CA ARG A 585 14.04 -22.32 -8.68
C ARG A 585 15.10 -21.96 -7.64
N TYR A 586 15.46 -20.69 -7.51
CA TYR A 586 16.38 -20.23 -6.47
C TYR A 586 15.79 -20.39 -5.06
N GLN A 587 14.51 -20.05 -4.85
CA GLN A 587 13.87 -20.22 -3.54
C GLN A 587 13.86 -21.68 -3.10
N ILE A 588 13.55 -22.61 -4.01
CA ILE A 588 13.49 -24.05 -3.71
C ILE A 588 14.88 -24.68 -3.60
N LYS A 589 15.81 -24.37 -4.51
CA LYS A 589 17.10 -25.09 -4.62
C LYS A 589 18.24 -24.45 -3.83
N THR A 590 18.16 -23.16 -3.52
CA THR A 590 19.25 -22.42 -2.88
C THR A 590 18.83 -21.90 -1.52
N TRP A 591 17.69 -21.19 -1.44
CA TRP A 591 17.23 -20.57 -0.20
C TRP A 591 16.70 -21.58 0.82
N LEU A 592 15.78 -22.47 0.43
CA LEU A 592 15.17 -23.46 1.34
C LEU A 592 16.22 -24.39 1.98
N PRO A 593 17.19 -24.94 1.23
CA PRO A 593 18.24 -25.77 1.81
C PRO A 593 19.20 -24.97 2.70
N TRP A 594 19.47 -23.70 2.38
CA TRP A 594 20.24 -22.82 3.26
C TRP A 594 19.51 -22.56 4.58
N TRP A 595 18.22 -22.24 4.53
CA TRP A 595 17.40 -21.98 5.72
C TRP A 595 17.35 -23.23 6.63
N PHE A 596 17.14 -24.41 6.03
CA PHE A 596 17.18 -25.68 6.75
C PHE A 596 18.55 -25.92 7.40
N LYS A 597 19.65 -25.70 6.67
CA LYS A 597 21.01 -25.84 7.21
C LYS A 597 21.32 -24.85 8.33
N ARG A 598 20.84 -23.62 8.22
CA ARG A 598 21.17 -22.54 9.16
C ARG A 598 20.32 -22.58 10.43
N TYR A 599 19.00 -22.75 10.29
CA TYR A 599 18.05 -22.64 11.41
C TYR A 599 17.64 -23.99 11.99
N ILE A 600 17.56 -25.05 11.18
CA ILE A 600 17.20 -26.40 11.68
C ILE A 600 18.45 -27.20 12.06
N LEU A 601 19.51 -27.14 11.24
CA LEU A 601 20.78 -27.81 11.53
C LEU A 601 21.79 -26.92 12.29
N PHE A 602 21.38 -25.72 12.74
CA PHE A 602 22.17 -24.75 13.51
C PHE A 602 23.55 -24.40 12.94
N ASN A 603 23.76 -24.55 11.62
CA ASN A 603 25.04 -24.27 10.99
C ASN A 603 25.22 -22.77 10.71
N LYS A 604 25.86 -22.06 11.63
CA LYS A 604 26.14 -20.61 11.53
C LYS A 604 27.05 -20.21 10.36
N LYS A 605 27.76 -21.15 9.72
CA LYS A 605 28.69 -20.89 8.60
C LYS A 605 28.03 -20.93 7.21
N ALA A 606 26.75 -21.28 7.10
CA ALA A 606 26.06 -21.30 5.82
C ALA A 606 25.85 -19.87 5.28
N LYS A 607 26.51 -19.55 4.16
CA LYS A 607 26.33 -18.29 3.41
C LYS A 607 25.23 -18.48 2.34
N LEU A 608 24.36 -17.48 2.20
CA LEU A 608 23.33 -17.44 1.17
C LEU A 608 23.91 -16.67 -0.02
N GLU A 609 24.03 -17.31 -1.18
CA GLU A 609 24.45 -16.62 -2.41
C GLU A 609 23.34 -15.66 -2.85
N PRO A 610 23.60 -14.35 -2.99
CA PRO A 610 22.55 -13.40 -3.35
C PRO A 610 22.04 -13.66 -4.78
N LEU A 611 20.72 -13.73 -4.96
CA LEU A 611 20.09 -13.89 -6.29
C LEU A 611 20.26 -12.63 -7.16
N TYR A 612 20.44 -11.47 -6.54
CA TYR A 612 20.57 -10.18 -7.21
C TYR A 612 21.99 -9.65 -6.97
N HIS A 613 22.72 -9.35 -8.04
CA HIS A 613 23.99 -8.66 -7.99
C HIS A 613 23.75 -7.22 -8.43
N PHE A 614 23.77 -6.28 -7.49
CA PHE A 614 23.66 -4.85 -7.78
C PHE A 614 25.07 -4.32 -8.03
N ASP A 615 25.54 -4.40 -9.28
CA ASP A 615 26.84 -3.89 -9.68
C ASP A 615 26.86 -2.35 -9.58
N ARG A 616 27.05 -1.81 -8.35
CA ARG A 616 27.74 -0.54 -8.02
C ARG A 616 27.58 -0.04 -6.58
N VAL A 617 26.82 -0.68 -5.70
CA VAL A 617 26.71 -0.22 -4.30
C VAL A 617 27.77 -0.86 -3.40
N ASP A 618 28.16 -2.10 -3.68
CA ASP A 618 29.14 -2.81 -2.84
C ASP A 618 30.60 -2.37 -3.07
N ARG A 619 30.92 -1.67 -4.18
CA ARG A 619 32.30 -1.21 -4.43
C ARG A 619 32.71 -0.04 -3.52
N VAL A 620 31.78 0.85 -3.19
CA VAL A 620 32.07 1.95 -2.25
C VAL A 620 32.21 1.42 -0.83
N ALA A 621 31.41 0.42 -0.44
CA ALA A 621 31.55 -0.24 0.86
C ALA A 621 32.81 -1.11 0.96
N SER A 622 33.25 -1.74 -0.14
CA SER A 622 34.45 -2.59 -0.14
C SER A 622 35.76 -1.80 -0.26
N GLU A 623 35.76 -0.63 -0.90
CA GLU A 623 36.93 0.26 -0.97
C GLU A 623 37.19 0.92 0.39
N ASP A 624 36.13 1.31 1.13
CA ASP A 624 36.27 1.83 2.50
C ASP A 624 36.69 0.74 3.50
N GLU A 625 36.29 -0.52 3.32
CA GLU A 625 36.75 -1.64 4.16
C GLU A 625 38.19 -2.08 3.83
N SER A 626 38.63 -2.02 2.57
CA SER A 626 40.03 -2.32 2.23
C SER A 626 41.00 -1.27 2.75
N ASP A 627 40.63 0.02 2.71
CA ASP A 627 41.46 1.11 3.19
C ASP A 627 41.52 1.21 4.73
N HIS A 628 40.51 0.67 5.43
CA HIS A 628 40.52 0.54 6.90
C HIS A 628 41.26 -0.69 7.41
N VAL A 629 41.34 -1.77 6.63
CA VAL A 629 42.11 -2.97 7.00
C VAL A 629 43.61 -2.75 6.76
N ASP A 630 44.00 -2.13 5.64
CA ASP A 630 45.41 -1.86 5.36
C ASP A 630 46.03 -0.81 6.30
N ASN A 631 45.25 0.19 6.74
CA ASN A 631 45.73 1.16 7.73
C ASN A 631 45.88 0.57 9.13
N LYS A 632 45.01 -0.37 9.55
CA LYS A 632 45.12 -1.05 10.85
C LYS A 632 46.30 -2.02 10.90
N VAL A 633 46.55 -2.75 9.81
CA VAL A 633 47.72 -3.64 9.72
C VAL A 633 49.01 -2.80 9.74
N GLN A 634 49.08 -1.66 9.06
CA GLN A 634 50.27 -0.78 9.15
C GLN A 634 50.46 -0.08 10.50
N THR A 635 49.40 0.13 11.30
CA THR A 635 49.54 0.70 12.66
C THR A 635 49.96 -0.35 13.69
N GLU A 636 49.43 -1.57 13.62
CA GLU A 636 49.83 -2.67 14.52
C GLU A 636 51.28 -3.14 14.27
N PHE A 637 51.73 -3.21 13.01
CA PHE A 637 53.14 -3.53 12.70
C PHE A 637 54.15 -2.43 13.11
N ARG A 638 53.68 -1.20 13.38
CA ARG A 638 54.54 -0.06 13.75
C ARG A 638 54.62 0.15 15.27
N GLU A 639 53.66 -0.38 16.03
CA GLU A 639 53.69 -0.37 17.51
C GLU A 639 54.46 -1.58 18.08
N ASP A 640 54.37 -2.77 17.47
CA ASP A 640 55.12 -3.95 17.95
C ASP A 640 56.64 -3.83 17.77
N ASN A 641 57.10 -3.01 16.82
CA ASN A 641 58.54 -2.79 16.59
C ASN A 641 59.16 -1.71 17.50
N LYS A 642 58.37 -1.03 18.35
CA LYS A 642 58.87 -0.08 19.36
C LYS A 642 58.98 -0.66 20.77
N GLY A 643 58.41 -1.86 21.01
CA GLY A 643 58.43 -2.53 22.31
C GLY A 643 59.64 -3.42 22.58
N VAL A 644 60.48 -3.73 21.58
CA VAL A 644 61.55 -4.75 21.70
C VAL A 644 62.98 -4.16 21.71
N SER A 645 63.15 -2.84 21.58
CA SER A 645 64.47 -2.19 21.60
C SER A 645 64.83 -1.45 22.90
N ALA A 646 64.08 -1.62 23.99
CA ALA A 646 64.32 -0.90 25.26
C ALA A 646 64.58 -1.82 26.47
N ALA A 647 65.04 -3.06 26.24
CA ALA A 647 65.39 -3.97 27.33
C ALA A 647 66.52 -4.95 26.96
N THR A 648 67.62 -4.49 26.35
CA THR A 648 68.96 -5.08 26.56
C THR A 648 70.03 -4.09 26.08
N GLN A 649 70.91 -3.69 27.01
CA GLN A 649 72.04 -2.75 26.92
C GLN A 649 71.72 -1.26 27.04
#